data_AF-A0A8S1QFY8-F1
#
_entry.id   AF-A0A8S1QFY8-F1
#
_cell.length_a   1.000
_cell.length_b   1.000
_cell.length_c   1.000
_cell.angle_alpha   90.00
_cell.angle_beta   90.00
_cell.angle_gamma   90.00
#
_symmetry.space_group_name_H-M   'P 1'
#
loop_
_entity.id
_entity.type
_entity.pdbx_description
1 polymer ?
#
loop_
_entity_poly.entity_id
_entity_poly.type
_entity_poly.pdbx_seq_one_letter_code
_entity_poly.pdbx_strand_id
1 'polypeptide(L)'
;MSIFILLQILVSSQYISIGDQCKCQDLSTELDCNLRGMCRWNSIQMSCLESNQYQSTIVSTSPLKQIEAKSSSIYCDHFSQIECPNQNGCAWFENKCVMFTGCTSYVKNRDEDCRKISKNCFSDGIRCVELDDCSSYTYQKSCDISKNGKYCVWNTQNRRCEQAKECSDLPKTLISDLECRTQLQFCTTKIGGGCVESGRCSDADSVVSCVSDRQQSIDCFWAEGKCRDKTCENALITLKTDQQCKEFLSHCTTKANGGCTQRLSCHDAQIEDACIKDSNGNDCFWTGDQCKEKLCENAPPSYITNQQCSQISSNCITNGQGCTTNHGCTSALKEEFCEKDSEGKPCIWNGVFCTEKKCEDQNLQGDEQCSAFMSTCIGKPENQIGCITKTCETATNDLITNESCENYLPNSNCIAKKSGGCKINTRCSAIDFEGACIKDSQGNKCYWNEIDQKCLIITTCSQINNQSQCIADQFGKPCQWVDQFINNIKEQCVNKSCSSAPLYLKSEKECNEYYKSDDAQCTLKKGGGCRQKSTCQDVDMIDACTTDKDGNVCLWDQSTSKCRKQTCSDFTELTYFGCSTKRADCTIDLSGKCIEQQECSSYQNKISCVKGIDGICLWIEDFKDGKGACFQFDSCQSLKWKTDAECKLASINCTTDGQQCVPITECRSTNVNGGCVTGTDGECIQSVSSLHSTESKTCSKFFNCSSAYYLTHEECQQAHSFCTTNGETGCRDLTSCEYYNVKDSCHINNKGIQYDEKGSIISNGKCTWDESNQNCREQICSDLIFQTDEECSQILTNCTSDGQKCIEKQSCQMYIDENTCNSRNGIDGPCFWNEGICRLKQCQEIEQGNNQNICSQIKDCISDGEKCVLKDKCSKYNTQVACNISGIDGICVWNQNSKTCSVMNSCNEANNDENACNLANDRCFWDSSSTEQSFCKEHTCMSYFLQIGQCQYFKTWNNDKYHICKMVQGKCSQIDANTLTAEECYTYSFYTYSWSPLSNRCMQCSRKIENGSNNGNSTNSNKTIYQYILGTITGFFAFAAVL
;
A
#
# COMPACT_ATOMS: atom_id res chain seq x y z
N MET A 1 14.28 6.47 61.99
CA MET A 1 13.60 5.29 62.60
C MET A 1 12.17 5.30 62.09
N SER A 2 11.82 4.47 61.10
CA SER A 2 11.40 3.05 61.25
C SER A 2 9.90 3.02 61.55
N ILE A 3 8.95 2.50 60.77
CA ILE A 3 8.81 1.26 59.95
C ILE A 3 7.49 1.47 59.15
N PHE A 4 7.41 1.46 57.81
CA PHE A 4 7.37 0.35 56.82
C PHE A 4 6.28 -0.72 57.05
N ILE A 5 5.64 -1.15 55.95
CA ILE A 5 5.00 -2.47 55.68
C ILE A 5 3.47 -2.51 55.47
N LEU A 6 3.16 -2.52 54.16
CA LEU A 6 2.27 -3.40 53.39
C LEU A 6 0.74 -3.22 53.43
N LEU A 7 0.26 -2.51 52.40
CA LEU A 7 -0.86 -2.98 51.58
C LEU A 7 -0.52 -4.37 51.01
N GLN A 8 -1.20 -5.41 51.50
CA GLN A 8 -1.33 -6.66 50.77
C GLN A 8 -2.47 -6.50 49.75
N ILE A 9 -2.11 -6.26 48.49
CA ILE A 9 -2.98 -6.64 47.36
C ILE A 9 -2.89 -8.17 47.32
N LEU A 10 -3.92 -8.85 47.81
CA LEU A 10 -4.14 -10.25 47.49
C LEU A 10 -4.44 -10.33 45.99
N VAL A 11 -3.41 -10.46 45.16
CA VAL A 11 -3.57 -11.05 43.84
C VAL A 11 -3.89 -12.51 44.11
N SER A 12 -5.18 -12.84 44.11
CA SER A 12 -5.62 -14.23 44.16
C SER A 12 -5.14 -14.86 42.85
N SER A 13 -4.12 -15.71 42.91
CA SER A 13 -3.77 -16.57 41.79
C SER A 13 -4.97 -17.48 41.51
N GLN A 14 -5.59 -17.30 40.35
CA GLN A 14 -6.66 -18.20 39.92
C GLN A 14 -6.01 -19.42 39.28
N TYR A 15 -6.35 -20.59 39.81
CA TYR A 15 -5.97 -21.89 39.29
C TYR A 15 -7.27 -22.57 38.84
N ILE A 16 -7.25 -23.20 37.67
CA ILE A 16 -8.46 -23.83 37.11
C ILE A 16 -8.31 -25.34 37.17
N SER A 17 -9.27 -26.02 37.78
CA SER A 17 -9.32 -27.48 37.88
C SER A 17 -9.43 -28.15 36.51
N ILE A 18 -8.71 -29.27 36.35
CA ILE A 18 -8.81 -30.15 35.19
C ILE A 18 -10.14 -30.89 35.30
N GLY A 19 -11.16 -30.34 34.63
CA GLY A 19 -12.53 -30.86 34.66
C GLY A 19 -13.30 -30.47 33.41
N ASP A 20 -13.11 -31.28 32.36
CA ASP A 20 -13.83 -31.35 31.08
C ASP A 20 -13.72 -30.13 30.14
N GLN A 21 -12.90 -30.26 29.08
CA GLN A 21 -12.89 -29.32 27.94
C GLN A 21 -14.33 -29.10 27.43
N CYS A 22 -14.67 -27.87 27.07
CA CYS A 22 -16.02 -27.47 26.63
C CYS A 22 -16.57 -28.48 25.63
N LYS A 23 -17.66 -29.20 25.93
CA LYS A 23 -18.35 -30.07 24.96
C LYS A 23 -18.97 -29.19 23.88
N CYS A 24 -19.30 -29.73 22.70
CA CYS A 24 -19.90 -28.93 21.63
C CYS A 24 -21.11 -28.13 22.14
N GLN A 25 -21.92 -28.75 23.00
CA GLN A 25 -23.12 -28.15 23.60
C GLN A 25 -22.82 -26.99 24.57
N ASP A 26 -21.59 -26.87 25.05
CA ASP A 26 -21.15 -25.81 25.96
C ASP A 26 -20.58 -24.59 25.20
N LEU A 27 -20.34 -24.72 23.88
CA LEU A 27 -19.77 -23.67 23.03
C LEU A 27 -20.87 -22.69 22.59
N SER A 28 -20.73 -21.44 23.03
CA SER A 28 -21.78 -20.43 22.93
C SER A 28 -21.65 -19.50 21.72
N THR A 29 -20.57 -19.64 20.94
CA THR A 29 -20.33 -18.86 19.73
C THR A 29 -19.99 -19.75 18.54
N GLU A 30 -20.30 -19.27 17.32
CA GLU A 30 -19.93 -19.93 16.07
C GLU A 30 -18.41 -20.09 15.93
N LEU A 31 -17.65 -19.08 16.35
CA LEU A 31 -16.19 -19.09 16.36
C LEU A 31 -15.65 -20.22 17.25
N ASP A 32 -16.02 -20.25 18.52
CA ASP A 32 -15.57 -21.27 19.48
C ASP A 32 -16.02 -22.67 19.03
N CYS A 33 -17.24 -22.78 18.47
CA CYS A 33 -17.78 -24.02 17.95
C CYS A 33 -16.96 -24.61 16.80
N ASN A 34 -16.60 -23.77 15.84
CA ASN A 34 -15.87 -24.20 14.65
C ASN A 34 -14.38 -24.42 14.93
N LEU A 35 -13.81 -23.80 15.97
CA LEU A 35 -12.46 -24.06 16.45
C LEU A 35 -12.29 -25.47 17.05
N ARG A 36 -13.39 -26.12 17.44
CA ARG A 36 -13.36 -27.51 17.91
C ARG A 36 -13.76 -28.46 16.78
N GLY A 37 -12.78 -29.14 16.18
CA GLY A 37 -12.97 -29.94 14.96
C GLY A 37 -14.07 -31.02 14.98
N MET A 38 -14.50 -31.48 16.17
CA MET A 38 -15.58 -32.47 16.35
C MET A 38 -16.98 -31.84 16.52
N CYS A 39 -17.08 -30.51 16.45
CA CYS A 39 -18.30 -29.73 16.60
C CYS A 39 -18.63 -28.96 15.31
N ARG A 40 -19.92 -28.69 15.10
CA ARG A 40 -20.40 -27.86 13.99
C ARG A 40 -21.47 -26.90 14.48
N TRP A 41 -21.34 -25.66 14.06
CA TRP A 41 -22.32 -24.64 14.38
C TRP A 41 -23.59 -24.88 13.57
N ASN A 42 -24.71 -25.07 14.26
CA ASN A 42 -26.01 -25.12 13.62
C ASN A 42 -26.58 -23.69 13.59
N SER A 43 -26.48 -23.05 12.42
CA SER A 43 -26.97 -21.69 12.19
C SER A 43 -28.49 -21.53 12.32
N ILE A 44 -29.25 -22.64 12.24
CA ILE A 44 -30.71 -22.64 12.40
C ILE A 44 -31.08 -22.72 13.89
N GLN A 45 -30.35 -23.52 14.68
CA GLN A 45 -30.62 -23.70 16.11
C GLN A 45 -29.84 -22.73 17.01
N MET A 46 -28.92 -21.94 16.43
CA MET A 46 -27.99 -21.06 17.16
C MET A 46 -27.24 -21.78 18.29
N SER A 47 -26.88 -23.03 18.03
CA SER A 47 -26.27 -23.92 19.03
C SER A 47 -25.20 -24.77 18.38
N CYS A 48 -24.15 -25.06 19.13
CA CYS A 48 -23.07 -25.91 18.68
C CYS A 48 -23.36 -27.39 18.98
N LEU A 49 -23.28 -28.24 17.96
CA LEU A 49 -23.64 -29.67 18.05
C LEU A 49 -22.44 -30.57 17.76
N GLU A 50 -22.46 -31.77 18.31
CA GLU A 50 -21.50 -32.81 17.92
C GLU A 50 -21.82 -33.28 16.49
N SER A 51 -20.77 -33.44 15.67
CA SER A 51 -20.89 -33.70 14.21
C SER A 51 -21.69 -34.97 13.84
N ASN A 52 -21.92 -35.86 14.81
CA ASN A 52 -22.66 -37.12 14.72
C ASN A 52 -24.19 -36.99 14.92
N GLN A 53 -24.73 -35.81 15.25
CA GLN A 53 -26.19 -35.56 15.33
C GLN A 53 -26.80 -34.94 14.06
N TYR A 54 -26.03 -34.79 12.98
CA TYR A 54 -26.52 -34.29 11.70
C TYR A 54 -27.01 -35.46 10.83
N GLN A 55 -28.33 -35.72 10.84
CA GLN A 55 -28.97 -36.60 9.85
C GLN A 55 -30.15 -35.91 9.19
N SER A 56 -29.95 -35.45 7.95
CA SER A 56 -30.86 -35.75 6.84
C SER A 56 -30.11 -35.66 5.50
N THR A 57 -29.97 -36.83 4.84
CA THR A 57 -29.95 -37.07 3.37
C THR A 57 -29.12 -36.10 2.51
N ILE A 58 -27.96 -36.47 1.96
CA ILE A 58 -27.76 -37.41 0.84
C ILE A 58 -26.31 -37.95 0.88
N VAL A 59 -26.16 -39.19 0.43
CA VAL A 59 -24.96 -40.00 0.15
C VAL A 59 -23.71 -39.20 -0.25
N SER A 60 -22.59 -39.41 0.47
CA SER A 60 -21.25 -39.68 -0.07
C SER A 60 -20.27 -39.94 1.08
N THR A 61 -19.80 -41.18 1.17
CA THR A 61 -18.64 -41.58 1.96
C THR A 61 -17.37 -41.26 1.19
N SER A 62 -16.46 -40.48 1.79
CA SER A 62 -15.02 -40.76 1.74
C SER A 62 -14.29 -39.97 2.84
N PRO A 63 -13.46 -40.62 3.67
CA PRO A 63 -12.55 -39.96 4.61
C PRO A 63 -11.20 -39.74 3.94
N LEU A 64 -10.69 -38.50 3.88
CA LEU A 64 -9.27 -38.17 3.93
C LEU A 64 -9.08 -36.65 4.08
N LYS A 65 -8.21 -36.30 5.04
CA LYS A 65 -7.60 -35.00 5.36
C LYS A 65 -7.85 -33.89 4.33
N GLN A 66 -8.51 -32.82 4.78
CA GLN A 66 -8.33 -31.51 4.15
C GLN A 66 -6.82 -31.22 4.09
N ILE A 67 -6.29 -31.09 2.89
CA ILE A 67 -4.97 -30.50 2.67
C ILE A 67 -5.14 -29.03 3.03
N GLU A 68 -4.80 -28.67 4.27
CA GLU A 68 -4.66 -27.26 4.63
C GLU A 68 -3.56 -26.67 3.75
N ALA A 69 -3.86 -25.57 3.05
CA ALA A 69 -2.85 -24.85 2.30
C ALA A 69 -1.73 -24.46 3.26
N LYS A 70 -0.50 -24.91 3.00
CA LYS A 70 0.70 -24.61 3.81
C LYS A 70 1.29 -23.24 3.49
N SER A 71 0.44 -22.31 3.07
CA SER A 71 0.80 -20.96 2.69
C SER A 71 0.27 -19.98 3.74
N SER A 72 1.03 -18.91 3.94
CA SER A 72 0.64 -17.84 4.85
C SER A 72 1.08 -16.52 4.25
N SER A 73 0.22 -15.52 4.35
CA SER A 73 0.53 -14.14 3.99
C SER A 73 -0.09 -13.22 5.02
N ILE A 74 0.69 -12.24 5.48
CA ILE A 74 0.25 -11.24 6.43
C ILE A 74 -0.23 -9.99 5.69
N TYR A 75 -0.02 -9.89 4.36
CA TYR A 75 -0.32 -8.66 3.62
C TYR A 75 -1.81 -8.30 3.64
N CYS A 76 -2.68 -9.26 3.32
CA CYS A 76 -4.12 -9.00 3.21
C CYS A 76 -4.82 -8.89 4.57
N ASP A 77 -4.28 -9.53 5.61
CA ASP A 77 -4.91 -9.68 6.94
C ASP A 77 -5.22 -8.34 7.64
N HIS A 78 -4.56 -7.25 7.22
CA HIS A 78 -4.73 -5.93 7.83
C HIS A 78 -5.89 -5.12 7.26
N PHE A 79 -6.48 -5.54 6.13
CA PHE A 79 -7.51 -4.76 5.46
C PHE A 79 -8.91 -5.14 5.94
N SER A 80 -9.72 -4.13 6.25
CA SER A 80 -11.12 -4.31 6.58
C SER A 80 -11.96 -4.77 5.37
N GLN A 81 -13.21 -5.14 5.61
CA GLN A 81 -14.19 -5.50 4.57
C GLN A 81 -14.33 -4.46 3.45
N ILE A 82 -14.17 -3.18 3.77
CA ILE A 82 -14.35 -2.08 2.82
C ILE A 82 -13.06 -1.80 2.04
N GLU A 83 -11.91 -1.98 2.69
CA GLU A 83 -10.60 -1.71 2.09
C GLU A 83 -10.14 -2.87 1.22
N CYS A 84 -10.34 -4.11 1.67
CA CYS A 84 -9.82 -5.33 1.03
C CYS A 84 -10.15 -5.44 -0.46
N PRO A 85 -11.39 -5.23 -0.94
CA PRO A 85 -11.72 -5.36 -2.35
C PRO A 85 -11.00 -4.34 -3.24
N ASN A 86 -10.50 -3.26 -2.65
CA ASN A 86 -9.75 -2.22 -3.35
C ASN A 86 -8.26 -2.48 -3.43
N GLN A 87 -7.74 -3.44 -2.65
CA GLN A 87 -6.33 -3.80 -2.62
C GLN A 87 -6.02 -4.80 -3.73
N ASN A 88 -4.97 -4.52 -4.49
CA ASN A 88 -4.48 -5.47 -5.49
C ASN A 88 -3.95 -6.72 -4.77
N GLY A 89 -4.13 -7.90 -5.38
CA GLY A 89 -3.69 -9.18 -4.80
C GLY A 89 -4.44 -9.66 -3.57
N CYS A 90 -5.50 -8.96 -3.12
CA CYS A 90 -6.37 -9.37 -2.02
C CYS A 90 -7.83 -9.55 -2.47
N ALA A 91 -8.55 -10.39 -1.74
CA ALA A 91 -9.98 -10.61 -1.93
C ALA A 91 -10.71 -10.82 -0.60
N TRP A 92 -11.90 -10.23 -0.50
CA TRP A 92 -12.77 -10.42 0.64
C TRP A 92 -13.60 -11.69 0.47
N PHE A 93 -13.34 -12.70 1.30
CA PHE A 93 -14.01 -13.99 1.21
C PHE A 93 -14.17 -14.62 2.60
N GLU A 94 -15.33 -15.21 2.88
CA GLU A 94 -15.64 -15.85 4.19
C GLU A 94 -15.35 -14.94 5.41
N ASN A 95 -15.73 -13.67 5.33
CA ASN A 95 -15.54 -12.65 6.38
C ASN A 95 -14.07 -12.36 6.76
N LYS A 96 -13.12 -12.67 5.87
CA LYS A 96 -11.72 -12.32 6.01
C LYS A 96 -11.16 -11.78 4.70
N CYS A 97 -10.13 -10.94 4.80
CA CYS A 97 -9.35 -10.54 3.64
C CYS A 97 -8.26 -11.58 3.39
N VAL A 98 -8.32 -12.28 2.26
CA VAL A 98 -7.36 -13.33 1.89
C VAL A 98 -6.60 -12.94 0.63
N MET A 99 -5.54 -13.68 0.35
CA MET A 99 -4.84 -13.56 -0.93
C MET A 99 -5.79 -13.88 -2.09
N PHE A 100 -5.78 -13.02 -3.10
CA PHE A 100 -6.59 -13.19 -4.29
C PHE A 100 -6.06 -14.36 -5.13
N THR A 101 -6.95 -15.25 -5.56
CA THR A 101 -6.58 -16.42 -6.37
C THR A 101 -6.94 -16.24 -7.85
N GLY A 102 -7.88 -15.34 -8.15
CA GLY A 102 -8.51 -15.15 -9.45
C GLY A 102 -10.03 -15.06 -9.27
N CYS A 103 -10.75 -14.44 -10.20
CA CYS A 103 -12.19 -14.23 -10.05
C CYS A 103 -12.98 -15.54 -10.17
N THR A 104 -12.53 -16.48 -11.00
CA THR A 104 -13.30 -17.70 -11.33
C THR A 104 -13.46 -18.68 -10.17
N SER A 105 -12.64 -18.55 -9.12
CA SER A 105 -12.76 -19.36 -7.90
C SER A 105 -13.99 -18.96 -7.06
N TYR A 106 -14.63 -17.83 -7.35
CA TYR A 106 -15.75 -17.31 -6.58
C TYR A 106 -17.08 -17.44 -7.34
N VAL A 107 -17.99 -18.26 -6.82
CA VAL A 107 -19.31 -18.49 -7.43
C VAL A 107 -20.31 -17.44 -6.92
N LYS A 108 -20.36 -16.28 -7.59
CA LYS A 108 -21.41 -15.27 -7.40
C LYS A 108 -22.04 -14.88 -8.73
N ASN A 109 -23.37 -14.73 -8.72
CA ASN A 109 -24.17 -14.44 -9.92
C ASN A 109 -24.56 -12.95 -10.06
N ARG A 110 -24.03 -12.05 -9.22
CA ARG A 110 -24.31 -10.61 -9.27
C ARG A 110 -23.00 -9.82 -9.22
N ASP A 111 -22.91 -8.76 -10.01
CA ASP A 111 -21.71 -7.91 -10.06
C ASP A 111 -21.42 -7.23 -8.74
N GLU A 112 -22.46 -6.84 -7.99
CA GLU A 112 -22.29 -6.27 -6.66
C GLU A 112 -21.56 -7.23 -5.71
N ASP A 113 -21.87 -8.52 -5.79
CA ASP A 113 -21.26 -9.54 -4.95
C ASP A 113 -19.83 -9.86 -5.41
N CYS A 114 -19.56 -9.89 -6.71
CA CYS A 114 -18.20 -10.04 -7.25
C CYS A 114 -17.31 -8.84 -6.92
N ARG A 115 -17.84 -7.61 -7.05
CA ARG A 115 -17.12 -6.38 -6.70
C ARG A 115 -16.84 -6.26 -5.20
N LYS A 116 -17.68 -6.87 -4.36
CA LYS A 116 -17.41 -7.01 -2.91
C LYS A 116 -16.28 -7.98 -2.60
N ILE A 117 -15.94 -8.91 -3.51
CA ILE A 117 -14.79 -9.80 -3.35
C ILE A 117 -13.52 -9.08 -3.79
N SER A 118 -13.52 -8.54 -5.01
CA SER A 118 -12.46 -7.70 -5.54
C SER A 118 -13.05 -6.74 -6.55
N LYS A 119 -12.62 -5.48 -6.55
CA LYS A 119 -13.10 -4.45 -7.50
C LYS A 119 -12.88 -4.84 -8.96
N ASN A 120 -11.94 -5.76 -9.21
CA ASN A 120 -11.58 -6.24 -10.55
C ASN A 120 -12.42 -7.43 -11.02
N CYS A 121 -13.33 -7.93 -10.18
CA CYS A 121 -14.23 -9.05 -10.51
C CYS A 121 -15.66 -8.57 -10.80
N PHE A 122 -16.28 -9.14 -11.82
CA PHE A 122 -17.70 -8.99 -12.17
C PHE A 122 -18.32 -10.35 -12.42
N SER A 123 -19.65 -10.42 -12.53
CA SER A 123 -20.36 -11.68 -12.70
C SER A 123 -20.64 -11.98 -14.17
N ASP A 124 -20.39 -13.22 -14.58
CA ASP A 124 -20.89 -13.75 -15.87
C ASP A 124 -22.34 -14.25 -15.79
N GLY A 125 -22.97 -14.13 -14.62
CA GLY A 125 -24.31 -14.62 -14.31
C GLY A 125 -24.35 -15.98 -13.63
N ILE A 126 -23.22 -16.67 -13.53
CA ILE A 126 -23.06 -17.92 -12.78
C ILE A 126 -21.97 -17.74 -11.71
N ARG A 127 -20.85 -17.13 -12.08
CA ARG A 127 -19.65 -16.96 -11.26
C ARG A 127 -18.99 -15.59 -11.50
N CYS A 128 -17.96 -15.29 -10.72
CA CYS A 128 -17.12 -14.13 -10.96
C CYS A 128 -16.07 -14.41 -12.03
N VAL A 129 -15.72 -13.40 -12.81
CA VAL A 129 -14.72 -13.45 -13.90
C VAL A 129 -13.92 -12.14 -13.94
N GLU A 130 -12.67 -12.19 -14.43
CA GLU A 130 -11.80 -11.02 -14.61
C GLU A 130 -12.19 -10.18 -15.82
N LEU A 131 -12.00 -8.85 -15.72
CA LEU A 131 -12.31 -7.93 -16.82
C LEU A 131 -11.40 -8.22 -18.00
N ASP A 132 -11.98 -8.31 -19.18
CA ASP A 132 -11.24 -8.60 -20.40
C ASP A 132 -11.86 -7.87 -21.60
N ASP A 133 -11.36 -8.12 -22.80
CA ASP A 133 -11.94 -7.57 -24.03
C ASP A 133 -13.34 -8.13 -24.24
N CYS A 134 -14.29 -7.31 -24.72
CA CYS A 134 -15.69 -7.72 -24.89
C CYS A 134 -15.83 -9.05 -25.66
N SER A 135 -14.95 -9.32 -26.63
CA SER A 135 -14.98 -10.53 -27.44
C SER A 135 -14.70 -11.83 -26.67
N SER A 136 -14.09 -11.78 -25.49
CA SER A 136 -13.82 -12.98 -24.68
C SER A 136 -15.00 -13.38 -23.79
N TYR A 137 -15.98 -12.49 -23.60
CA TYR A 137 -17.16 -12.79 -22.80
C TYR A 137 -18.10 -13.75 -23.54
N THR A 138 -18.31 -14.92 -22.94
CA THR A 138 -19.12 -16.01 -23.49
C THR A 138 -20.56 -16.03 -22.97
N TYR A 139 -20.88 -15.20 -21.97
CA TYR A 139 -22.22 -15.09 -21.39
C TYR A 139 -22.81 -13.69 -21.61
N GLN A 140 -24.12 -13.63 -21.83
CA GLN A 140 -24.82 -12.37 -22.06
C GLN A 140 -24.71 -11.42 -20.87
N LYS A 141 -24.70 -11.94 -19.64
CA LYS A 141 -24.68 -11.11 -18.43
C LYS A 141 -23.30 -10.48 -18.16
N SER A 142 -22.21 -11.15 -18.55
CA SER A 142 -20.86 -10.60 -18.48
C SER A 142 -20.61 -9.49 -19.50
N CYS A 143 -21.46 -9.34 -20.50
CA CYS A 143 -21.31 -8.39 -21.59
C CYS A 143 -21.74 -6.97 -21.18
N ASP A 144 -20.99 -6.36 -20.27
CA ASP A 144 -21.26 -5.01 -19.75
C ASP A 144 -20.10 -4.05 -20.05
N ILE A 145 -18.91 -4.31 -19.51
CA ILE A 145 -17.74 -3.42 -19.67
C ILE A 145 -16.46 -4.23 -19.88
N SER A 146 -15.58 -3.73 -20.73
CA SER A 146 -14.26 -4.33 -20.97
C SER A 146 -13.21 -3.87 -19.96
N LYS A 147 -12.05 -4.54 -19.92
CA LYS A 147 -10.88 -4.13 -19.13
C LYS A 147 -10.41 -2.68 -19.36
N ASN A 148 -10.72 -2.10 -20.53
CA ASN A 148 -10.38 -0.72 -20.87
C ASN A 148 -11.47 0.29 -20.47
N GLY A 149 -12.49 -0.13 -19.72
CA GLY A 149 -13.61 0.73 -19.32
C GLY A 149 -14.56 1.08 -20.46
N LYS A 150 -14.54 0.32 -21.57
CA LYS A 150 -15.44 0.48 -22.72
C LYS A 150 -16.64 -0.45 -22.62
N TYR A 151 -17.85 0.08 -22.83
CA TYR A 151 -19.07 -0.74 -22.78
C TYR A 151 -19.12 -1.78 -23.90
N CYS A 152 -19.76 -2.90 -23.58
CA CYS A 152 -19.95 -4.06 -24.44
C CYS A 152 -21.44 -4.29 -24.71
N VAL A 153 -21.75 -4.96 -25.82
CA VAL A 153 -23.11 -5.27 -26.29
C VAL A 153 -23.20 -6.72 -26.70
N TRP A 154 -24.25 -7.38 -26.26
CA TRP A 154 -24.49 -8.76 -26.62
C TRP A 154 -25.16 -8.87 -28.01
N ASN A 155 -24.45 -9.45 -28.97
CA ASN A 155 -24.98 -9.75 -30.29
C ASN A 155 -25.79 -11.04 -30.24
N THR A 156 -27.13 -10.92 -30.25
CA THR A 156 -28.06 -12.05 -30.17
C THR A 156 -28.02 -12.99 -31.39
N GLN A 157 -27.62 -12.50 -32.56
CA GLN A 157 -27.55 -13.31 -33.78
C GLN A 157 -26.36 -14.26 -33.76
N ASN A 158 -25.21 -13.78 -33.26
CA ASN A 158 -23.96 -14.54 -33.22
C ASN A 158 -23.65 -15.13 -31.83
N ARG A 159 -24.51 -14.88 -30.83
CA ARG A 159 -24.33 -15.27 -29.42
C ARG A 159 -22.93 -14.93 -28.88
N ARG A 160 -22.46 -13.72 -29.19
CA ARG A 160 -21.16 -13.22 -28.75
C ARG A 160 -21.28 -11.80 -28.26
N CYS A 161 -20.42 -11.46 -27.31
CA CYS A 161 -20.26 -10.11 -26.85
C CYS A 161 -19.31 -9.34 -27.79
N GLU A 162 -19.67 -8.09 -28.12
CA GLU A 162 -18.88 -7.20 -28.96
C GLU A 162 -18.76 -5.85 -28.26
N GLN A 163 -17.73 -5.06 -28.57
CA GLN A 163 -17.66 -3.69 -28.05
C GLN A 163 -18.81 -2.85 -28.62
N ALA A 164 -19.39 -1.96 -27.82
CA ALA A 164 -20.41 -1.01 -28.26
C ALA A 164 -19.90 -0.18 -29.44
N LYS A 165 -20.67 -0.13 -30.53
CA LYS A 165 -20.32 0.59 -31.76
C LYS A 165 -21.28 1.73 -32.04
N GLU A 166 -22.48 1.70 -31.48
CA GLU A 166 -23.49 2.74 -31.65
C GLU A 166 -23.75 3.46 -30.33
N CYS A 167 -24.19 4.71 -30.38
CA CYS A 167 -24.47 5.45 -29.14
C CYS A 167 -25.65 4.86 -28.35
N SER A 168 -26.62 4.28 -29.05
CA SER A 168 -27.78 3.58 -28.48
C SER A 168 -27.41 2.32 -27.70
N ASP A 169 -26.23 1.77 -27.95
CA ASP A 169 -25.70 0.62 -27.23
C ASP A 169 -25.24 0.95 -25.81
N LEU A 170 -24.97 2.24 -25.54
CA LEU A 170 -24.42 2.70 -24.26
C LEU A 170 -25.52 2.81 -23.19
N PRO A 171 -25.19 2.56 -21.91
CA PRO A 171 -26.20 2.48 -20.87
C PRO A 171 -26.81 3.84 -20.52
N LYS A 172 -28.06 3.78 -20.04
CA LYS A 172 -28.82 4.96 -19.60
C LYS A 172 -28.26 5.67 -18.36
N THR A 173 -27.33 5.03 -17.67
CA THR A 173 -26.64 5.59 -16.50
C THR A 173 -25.67 6.70 -16.85
N LEU A 174 -25.25 6.82 -18.12
CA LEU A 174 -24.44 7.94 -18.60
C LEU A 174 -25.35 9.16 -18.78
N ILE A 175 -25.07 10.22 -18.02
CA ILE A 175 -25.95 11.40 -17.91
C ILE A 175 -25.29 12.69 -18.39
N SER A 176 -24.04 12.62 -18.84
CA SER A 176 -23.29 13.77 -19.36
C SER A 176 -22.67 13.49 -20.73
N ASP A 177 -22.45 14.56 -21.50
CA ASP A 177 -21.79 14.50 -22.80
C ASP A 177 -20.37 13.93 -22.69
N LEU A 178 -19.63 14.33 -21.65
CA LEU A 178 -18.28 13.83 -21.37
C LEU A 178 -18.27 12.30 -21.15
N GLU A 179 -19.22 11.76 -20.39
CA GLU A 179 -19.35 10.32 -20.17
C GLU A 179 -19.62 9.58 -21.48
N CYS A 180 -20.55 10.09 -22.31
CA CYS A 180 -20.85 9.50 -23.62
C CYS A 180 -19.66 9.54 -24.58
N ARG A 181 -18.97 10.69 -24.69
CA ARG A 181 -17.82 10.88 -25.59
C ARG A 181 -16.58 10.11 -25.16
N THR A 182 -16.41 9.91 -23.86
CA THR A 182 -15.37 9.04 -23.31
C THR A 182 -15.56 7.60 -23.80
N GLN A 183 -16.80 7.16 -24.04
CA GLN A 183 -17.09 5.84 -24.59
C GLN A 183 -16.93 5.82 -26.11
N LEU A 184 -17.63 6.71 -26.81
CA LEU A 184 -17.62 6.86 -28.27
C LEU A 184 -17.62 8.36 -28.64
N GLN A 185 -16.55 8.85 -29.27
CA GLN A 185 -16.33 10.30 -29.50
C GLN A 185 -17.45 11.04 -30.25
N PHE A 186 -18.18 10.31 -31.11
CA PHE A 186 -19.27 10.86 -31.92
C PHE A 186 -20.64 10.83 -31.21
N CYS A 187 -20.70 10.44 -29.94
CA CYS A 187 -21.93 10.43 -29.15
C CYS A 187 -22.11 11.70 -28.32
N THR A 188 -23.33 11.95 -27.87
CA THR A 188 -23.69 12.94 -26.85
C THR A 188 -24.77 12.37 -25.93
N THR A 189 -25.10 13.06 -24.83
CA THR A 189 -26.08 12.57 -23.86
C THR A 189 -27.53 12.84 -24.28
N LYS A 190 -28.47 12.06 -23.75
CA LYS A 190 -29.92 12.15 -24.01
C LYS A 190 -30.69 12.65 -22.78
N ILE A 191 -31.81 13.34 -23.00
CA ILE A 191 -32.78 13.59 -21.92
C ILE A 191 -33.22 12.28 -21.28
N GLY A 192 -33.11 12.21 -19.95
CA GLY A 192 -33.47 11.02 -19.17
C GLY A 192 -32.37 9.96 -19.06
N GLY A 193 -31.15 10.26 -19.54
CA GLY A 193 -29.99 9.39 -19.45
C GLY A 193 -29.80 8.49 -20.68
N GLY A 194 -28.54 8.12 -20.94
CA GLY A 194 -28.07 7.38 -22.12
C GLY A 194 -27.45 8.27 -23.18
N CYS A 195 -26.93 7.64 -24.22
CA CYS A 195 -26.23 8.33 -25.30
C CYS A 195 -26.97 8.24 -26.63
N VAL A 196 -26.80 9.26 -27.48
CA VAL A 196 -27.28 9.30 -28.87
C VAL A 196 -26.15 9.79 -29.77
N GLU A 197 -26.26 9.54 -31.08
CA GLU A 197 -25.29 10.06 -32.04
C GLU A 197 -25.37 11.59 -32.10
N SER A 198 -24.23 12.25 -31.94
CA SER A 198 -24.11 13.68 -32.15
C SER A 198 -24.03 13.97 -33.65
N GLY A 199 -24.88 14.87 -34.11
CA GLY A 199 -24.91 15.37 -35.49
C GLY A 199 -24.31 16.76 -35.61
N ARG A 200 -24.88 17.59 -36.49
CA ARG A 200 -24.71 19.04 -36.42
C ARG A 200 -25.45 19.59 -35.21
N CYS A 201 -25.12 20.79 -34.73
CA CYS A 201 -25.87 21.37 -33.61
C CYS A 201 -27.37 21.47 -33.92
N SER A 202 -27.75 21.73 -35.18
CA SER A 202 -29.15 21.74 -35.61
C SER A 202 -29.90 20.42 -35.40
N ASP A 203 -29.17 19.31 -35.30
CA ASP A 203 -29.72 17.96 -35.20
C ASP A 203 -30.04 17.59 -33.74
N ALA A 204 -29.51 18.35 -32.77
CA ALA A 204 -29.80 18.17 -31.35
C ALA A 204 -31.20 18.70 -30.99
N ASP A 205 -32.06 17.80 -30.52
CA ASP A 205 -33.45 18.05 -30.13
C ASP A 205 -33.62 18.35 -28.63
N SER A 206 -32.52 18.38 -27.88
CA SER A 206 -32.53 18.60 -26.43
C SER A 206 -31.41 19.49 -25.92
N VAL A 207 -31.66 20.14 -24.78
CA VAL A 207 -30.67 21.01 -24.12
C VAL A 207 -29.41 20.25 -23.68
N VAL A 208 -29.57 18.99 -23.23
CA VAL A 208 -28.46 18.19 -22.71
C VAL A 208 -27.58 17.60 -23.83
N SER A 209 -28.14 17.36 -25.02
CA SER A 209 -27.40 16.92 -26.20
C SER A 209 -26.74 18.08 -26.97
N CYS A 210 -27.01 19.33 -26.58
CA CYS A 210 -26.57 20.53 -27.28
C CYS A 210 -25.23 21.05 -26.77
N VAL A 211 -24.15 20.31 -27.07
CA VAL A 211 -22.81 20.60 -26.54
C VAL A 211 -21.84 20.98 -27.66
N SER A 212 -21.60 20.06 -28.59
CA SER A 212 -20.75 20.29 -29.77
C SER A 212 -21.15 19.35 -30.90
N ASP A 213 -20.77 19.69 -32.12
CA ASP A 213 -21.00 18.86 -33.29
C ASP A 213 -20.28 17.50 -33.20
N ARG A 214 -20.56 16.62 -34.18
CA ARG A 214 -19.97 15.28 -34.26
C ARG A 214 -18.43 15.28 -34.18
N GLN A 215 -17.77 16.25 -34.80
CA GLN A 215 -16.31 16.34 -34.86
C GLN A 215 -15.70 17.09 -33.67
N GLN A 216 -16.52 17.70 -32.80
CA GLN A 216 -16.08 18.59 -31.71
C GLN A 216 -15.30 19.81 -32.24
N SER A 217 -15.63 20.25 -33.45
CA SER A 217 -15.04 21.41 -34.12
C SER A 217 -15.87 22.68 -33.94
N ILE A 218 -17.17 22.52 -33.67
CA ILE A 218 -18.13 23.59 -33.48
C ILE A 218 -18.83 23.38 -32.14
N ASP A 219 -18.69 24.35 -31.24
CA ASP A 219 -19.48 24.41 -30.01
C ASP A 219 -20.93 24.70 -30.35
N CYS A 220 -21.86 24.12 -29.58
CA CYS A 220 -23.28 24.38 -29.72
C CYS A 220 -23.82 25.16 -28.52
N PHE A 221 -24.98 25.77 -28.68
CA PHE A 221 -25.72 26.33 -27.56
C PHE A 221 -27.23 26.21 -27.76
N TRP A 222 -27.96 26.10 -26.66
CA TRP A 222 -29.41 25.92 -26.67
C TRP A 222 -30.13 27.26 -26.59
N ALA A 223 -30.94 27.58 -27.59
CA ALA A 223 -31.69 28.83 -27.64
C ALA A 223 -33.05 28.65 -28.33
N GLU A 224 -34.10 29.27 -27.77
CA GLU A 224 -35.46 29.26 -28.34
C GLU A 224 -36.02 27.85 -28.58
N GLY A 225 -35.66 26.89 -27.72
CA GLY A 225 -36.11 25.51 -27.83
C GLY A 225 -35.46 24.70 -28.95
N LYS A 226 -34.37 25.19 -29.56
CA LYS A 226 -33.55 24.45 -30.52
C LYS A 226 -32.07 24.60 -30.21
N CYS A 227 -31.28 23.61 -30.60
CA CYS A 227 -29.83 23.71 -30.56
C CYS A 227 -29.30 24.40 -31.84
N ARG A 228 -28.29 25.25 -31.69
CA ARG A 228 -27.68 26.00 -32.79
C ARG A 228 -26.16 26.01 -32.66
N ASP A 229 -25.48 26.13 -33.79
CA ASP A 229 -24.04 26.35 -33.83
C ASP A 229 -23.73 27.62 -33.05
N LYS A 230 -22.75 27.61 -32.16
CA LYS A 230 -22.37 28.82 -31.44
C LYS A 230 -21.63 29.72 -32.42
N THR A 231 -22.23 30.85 -32.79
CA THR A 231 -21.59 31.90 -33.58
C THR A 231 -21.88 33.25 -32.95
N CYS A 232 -21.07 34.27 -33.21
CA CYS A 232 -21.34 35.57 -32.61
C CYS A 232 -22.72 36.11 -32.99
N GLU A 233 -23.12 35.91 -34.24
CA GLU A 233 -24.31 36.51 -34.86
C GLU A 233 -25.62 36.04 -34.22
N ASN A 234 -25.64 34.78 -33.77
CA ASN A 234 -26.84 34.13 -33.24
C ASN A 234 -26.90 34.09 -31.70
N ALA A 235 -25.94 34.72 -31.02
CA ALA A 235 -25.93 34.85 -29.58
C ALA A 235 -27.19 35.56 -29.05
N LEU A 236 -27.66 35.17 -27.87
CA LEU A 236 -28.90 35.67 -27.27
C LEU A 236 -28.87 37.19 -27.08
N ILE A 237 -29.97 37.88 -27.41
CA ILE A 237 -30.13 39.34 -27.20
C ILE A 237 -30.02 39.78 -25.73
N THR A 238 -30.10 38.84 -24.80
CA THR A 238 -29.90 39.08 -23.36
C THR A 238 -28.43 39.33 -23.01
N LEU A 239 -27.49 38.93 -23.86
CA LEU A 239 -26.08 39.27 -23.72
C LEU A 239 -25.91 40.72 -24.17
N LYS A 240 -25.74 41.63 -23.21
CA LYS A 240 -25.71 43.08 -23.46
C LYS A 240 -24.31 43.65 -23.34
N THR A 241 -23.39 42.95 -22.69
CA THR A 241 -22.02 43.43 -22.45
C THR A 241 -21.00 42.68 -23.29
N ASP A 242 -19.88 43.33 -23.61
CA ASP A 242 -18.75 42.72 -24.30
C ASP A 242 -18.23 41.47 -23.57
N GLN A 243 -18.17 41.52 -22.24
CA GLN A 243 -17.74 40.39 -21.42
C GLN A 243 -18.66 39.18 -21.59
N GLN A 244 -19.98 39.39 -21.58
CA GLN A 244 -20.96 38.32 -21.81
C GLN A 244 -20.80 37.70 -23.20
N CYS A 245 -20.52 38.52 -24.21
CA CYS A 245 -20.23 38.03 -25.57
C CYS A 245 -18.91 37.28 -25.68
N LYS A 246 -17.88 37.70 -24.94
CA LYS A 246 -16.57 37.03 -24.88
C LYS A 246 -16.63 35.68 -24.16
N GLU A 247 -17.43 35.58 -23.11
CA GLU A 247 -17.72 34.32 -22.42
C GLU A 247 -18.55 33.37 -23.29
N PHE A 248 -19.44 33.92 -24.12
CA PHE A 248 -20.16 33.15 -25.12
C PHE A 248 -19.21 32.61 -26.20
N LEU A 249 -18.40 33.46 -26.83
CA LEU A 249 -17.33 33.08 -27.76
C LEU A 249 -16.24 34.15 -27.73
N SER A 250 -14.99 33.73 -27.57
CA SER A 250 -13.88 34.63 -27.26
C SER A 250 -13.60 35.74 -28.28
N HIS A 251 -14.03 35.55 -29.53
CA HIS A 251 -13.86 36.48 -30.65
C HIS A 251 -15.10 37.35 -30.95
N CYS A 252 -16.10 37.34 -30.06
CA CYS A 252 -17.31 38.15 -30.22
C CYS A 252 -17.23 39.48 -29.46
N THR A 253 -18.10 40.42 -29.84
CA THR A 253 -18.42 41.65 -29.11
C THR A 253 -19.94 41.88 -29.12
N THR A 254 -20.43 42.79 -28.28
CA THR A 254 -21.87 43.12 -28.16
C THR A 254 -22.37 43.94 -29.36
N LYS A 255 -23.69 43.96 -29.62
CA LYS A 255 -24.30 44.76 -30.69
C LYS A 255 -25.52 45.55 -30.21
N ALA A 256 -25.97 46.50 -31.04
CA ALA A 256 -27.13 47.34 -30.75
C ALA A 256 -28.38 46.53 -30.37
N ASN A 257 -29.02 46.91 -29.25
CA ASN A 257 -30.19 46.23 -28.68
C ASN A 257 -29.94 44.83 -28.08
N GLY A 258 -28.67 44.43 -27.91
CA GLY A 258 -28.25 43.17 -27.30
C GLY A 258 -27.98 42.04 -28.30
N GLY A 259 -27.23 41.04 -27.86
CA GLY A 259 -26.68 39.96 -28.67
C GLY A 259 -25.25 40.24 -29.07
N CYS A 260 -24.63 39.31 -29.80
CA CYS A 260 -23.23 39.42 -30.18
C CYS A 260 -23.04 39.55 -31.71
N THR A 261 -21.83 39.93 -32.10
CA THR A 261 -21.33 39.99 -33.48
C THR A 261 -19.83 39.73 -33.50
N GLN A 262 -19.27 39.29 -34.63
CA GLN A 262 -17.83 39.13 -34.74
C GLN A 262 -17.09 40.44 -34.50
N ARG A 263 -15.97 40.34 -33.78
CA ARG A 263 -15.04 41.46 -33.58
C ARG A 263 -14.14 41.59 -34.82
N LEU A 264 -14.37 42.63 -35.62
CA LEU A 264 -13.62 42.92 -36.85
C LEU A 264 -12.82 44.23 -36.71
N SER A 265 -13.42 45.39 -36.98
CA SER A 265 -12.79 46.71 -36.82
C SER A 265 -13.55 47.61 -35.85
N CYS A 266 -12.93 48.71 -35.40
CA CYS A 266 -13.62 49.71 -34.57
C CYS A 266 -14.86 50.29 -35.28
N HIS A 267 -14.78 50.52 -36.59
CA HIS A 267 -15.87 51.09 -37.38
C HIS A 267 -17.12 50.20 -37.44
N ASP A 268 -16.97 48.90 -37.18
CA ASP A 268 -18.06 47.94 -37.20
C ASP A 268 -18.91 47.97 -35.91
N ALA A 269 -18.41 48.60 -34.84
CA ALA A 269 -19.15 48.72 -33.59
C ALA A 269 -20.23 49.82 -33.70
N GLN A 270 -21.49 49.40 -33.56
CA GLN A 270 -22.67 50.27 -33.71
C GLN A 270 -23.17 50.89 -32.40
N ILE A 271 -22.55 50.55 -31.27
CA ILE A 271 -22.88 51.09 -29.94
C ILE A 271 -21.62 51.28 -29.10
N GLU A 272 -21.71 52.15 -28.10
CA GLU A 272 -20.62 52.47 -27.17
C GLU A 272 -20.07 51.22 -26.45
N ASP A 273 -20.95 50.35 -25.94
CA ASP A 273 -20.54 49.13 -25.22
C ASP A 273 -19.76 48.12 -26.09
N ALA A 274 -19.87 48.21 -27.42
CA ALA A 274 -19.11 47.40 -28.37
C ALA A 274 -17.78 48.06 -28.80
N CYS A 275 -17.62 49.35 -28.51
CA CYS A 275 -16.54 50.19 -29.02
C CYS A 275 -15.30 50.12 -28.13
N ILE A 276 -14.72 48.93 -28.01
CA ILE A 276 -13.61 48.65 -27.08
C ILE A 276 -12.29 48.44 -27.85
N LYS A 277 -12.21 47.35 -28.61
CA LYS A 277 -11.01 46.96 -29.37
C LYS A 277 -11.39 46.26 -30.68
N ASP A 278 -10.55 46.42 -31.70
CA ASP A 278 -10.64 45.67 -32.96
C ASP A 278 -10.10 44.22 -32.85
N SER A 279 -10.09 43.47 -33.96
CA SER A 279 -9.58 42.08 -34.03
C SER A 279 -8.07 41.97 -33.81
N ASN A 280 -7.32 43.05 -33.98
CA ASN A 280 -5.87 43.12 -33.81
C ASN A 280 -5.46 43.62 -32.42
N GLY A 281 -6.43 44.05 -31.61
CA GLY A 281 -6.24 44.55 -30.25
C GLY A 281 -6.08 46.07 -30.12
N ASN A 282 -6.28 46.84 -31.20
CA ASN A 282 -6.20 48.31 -31.20
C ASN A 282 -7.41 48.93 -30.48
N ASP A 283 -7.22 50.06 -29.79
CA ASP A 283 -8.26 50.70 -28.98
C ASP A 283 -9.21 51.58 -29.81
N CYS A 284 -10.50 51.43 -29.52
CA CYS A 284 -11.59 52.20 -30.14
C CYS A 284 -12.17 53.24 -29.18
N PHE A 285 -12.89 54.23 -29.68
CA PHE A 285 -13.70 55.15 -28.87
C PHE A 285 -14.99 55.56 -29.59
N TRP A 286 -16.01 55.83 -28.79
CA TRP A 286 -17.34 56.19 -29.26
C TRP A 286 -17.44 57.71 -29.44
N THR A 287 -17.83 58.18 -30.63
CA THR A 287 -17.99 59.62 -30.92
C THR A 287 -19.36 60.18 -30.51
N GLY A 288 -20.25 59.33 -29.98
CA GLY A 288 -21.65 59.65 -29.69
C GLY A 288 -22.61 59.10 -30.77
N ASP A 289 -22.12 58.89 -31.99
CA ASP A 289 -22.88 58.39 -33.14
C ASP A 289 -22.22 57.19 -33.86
N GLN A 290 -20.89 57.12 -33.88
CA GLN A 290 -20.12 56.04 -34.51
C GLN A 290 -18.96 55.61 -33.61
N CYS A 291 -18.52 54.35 -33.75
CA CYS A 291 -17.27 53.92 -33.16
C CYS A 291 -16.13 54.18 -34.14
N LYS A 292 -15.07 54.80 -33.66
CA LYS A 292 -13.87 55.05 -34.48
C LYS A 292 -12.64 54.58 -33.75
N GLU A 293 -11.59 54.32 -34.50
CA GLU A 293 -10.25 54.15 -33.96
C GLU A 293 -9.86 55.42 -33.21
N LYS A 294 -9.16 55.29 -32.08
CA LYS A 294 -8.62 56.40 -31.28
C LYS A 294 -7.49 57.15 -32.01
N LEU A 295 -7.86 57.84 -33.09
CA LEU A 295 -7.03 58.73 -33.89
C LEU A 295 -7.46 60.18 -33.69
N CYS A 296 -6.52 61.12 -33.70
CA CYS A 296 -6.79 62.52 -33.41
C CYS A 296 -7.74 63.18 -34.40
N GLU A 297 -7.65 62.77 -35.67
CA GLU A 297 -8.46 63.26 -36.79
C GLU A 297 -9.93 62.82 -36.67
N ASN A 298 -10.20 61.78 -35.86
CA ASN A 298 -11.53 61.24 -35.63
C ASN A 298 -12.27 61.92 -34.47
N ALA A 299 -11.61 62.82 -33.74
CA ALA A 299 -12.20 63.54 -32.61
C ALA A 299 -13.41 64.41 -33.03
N PRO A 300 -14.39 64.64 -32.15
CA PRO A 300 -15.50 65.53 -32.43
C PRO A 300 -15.04 66.97 -32.76
N PRO A 301 -15.64 67.66 -33.75
CA PRO A 301 -15.30 69.05 -34.07
C PRO A 301 -15.56 70.04 -32.91
N SER A 302 -16.41 69.65 -31.96
CA SER A 302 -16.66 70.41 -30.72
C SER A 302 -15.51 70.35 -29.72
N TYR A 303 -14.53 69.47 -29.93
CA TYR A 303 -13.34 69.36 -29.10
C TYR A 303 -12.37 70.44 -29.54
N ILE A 304 -12.61 71.65 -29.04
CA ILE A 304 -11.89 72.87 -29.40
C ILE A 304 -10.84 73.26 -28.37
N THR A 305 -10.66 72.48 -27.29
CA THR A 305 -9.59 72.68 -26.30
C THR A 305 -8.61 71.51 -26.29
N ASN A 306 -7.36 71.75 -25.89
CA ASN A 306 -6.34 70.71 -25.76
C ASN A 306 -6.75 69.61 -24.76
N GLN A 307 -7.47 69.98 -23.69
CA GLN A 307 -7.98 69.02 -22.71
C GLN A 307 -9.05 68.09 -23.29
N GLN A 308 -9.88 68.58 -24.22
CA GLN A 308 -10.87 67.75 -24.91
C GLN A 308 -10.17 66.80 -25.89
N CYS A 309 -9.21 67.31 -26.68
CA CYS A 309 -8.47 66.47 -27.64
C CYS A 309 -7.64 65.36 -26.98
N SER A 310 -7.04 65.62 -25.82
CA SER A 310 -6.26 64.61 -25.10
C SER A 310 -7.08 63.42 -24.57
N GLN A 311 -8.41 63.55 -24.51
CA GLN A 311 -9.31 62.44 -24.16
C GLN A 311 -9.39 61.36 -25.27
N ILE A 312 -9.09 61.73 -26.52
CA ILE A 312 -9.05 60.79 -27.65
C ILE A 312 -7.76 59.98 -27.60
N SER A 313 -6.64 60.69 -27.56
CA SER A 313 -5.31 60.15 -27.32
C SER A 313 -4.41 61.27 -26.83
N SER A 314 -3.39 60.92 -26.04
CA SER A 314 -2.48 61.89 -25.43
C SER A 314 -1.67 62.72 -26.44
N ASN A 315 -1.62 62.32 -27.71
CA ASN A 315 -0.91 63.01 -28.79
C ASN A 315 -1.79 63.96 -29.64
N CYS A 316 -3.03 64.26 -29.21
CA CYS A 316 -3.95 65.13 -29.95
C CYS A 316 -4.05 66.54 -29.37
N ILE A 317 -4.13 67.56 -30.23
CA ILE A 317 -4.36 68.97 -29.83
C ILE A 317 -5.42 69.64 -30.68
N THR A 318 -5.97 70.74 -30.17
CA THR A 318 -6.93 71.56 -30.91
C THR A 318 -6.21 72.47 -31.90
N ASN A 319 -6.73 72.58 -33.12
CA ASN A 319 -6.36 73.64 -34.06
C ASN A 319 -7.38 74.81 -34.06
N GLY A 320 -8.34 74.79 -33.13
CA GLY A 320 -9.44 75.75 -33.04
C GLY A 320 -10.64 75.45 -33.95
N GLN A 321 -10.61 74.34 -34.70
CA GLN A 321 -11.72 73.82 -35.53
C GLN A 321 -11.98 72.32 -35.30
N GLY A 322 -11.31 71.72 -34.32
CA GLY A 322 -11.33 70.29 -33.98
C GLY A 322 -9.95 69.83 -33.52
N CYS A 323 -9.77 68.52 -33.36
CA CYS A 323 -8.48 67.96 -32.99
C CYS A 323 -7.67 67.55 -34.21
N THR A 324 -6.36 67.70 -34.10
CA THR A 324 -5.38 67.20 -35.05
C THR A 324 -4.29 66.46 -34.28
N THR A 325 -3.58 65.56 -34.97
CA THR A 325 -2.34 65.01 -34.42
C THR A 325 -1.38 66.17 -34.15
N ASN A 326 -0.84 66.21 -32.94
CA ASN A 326 0.12 67.22 -32.54
C ASN A 326 1.49 66.89 -33.18
N HIS A 327 1.94 67.74 -34.11
CA HIS A 327 3.24 67.60 -34.77
C HIS A 327 4.26 68.64 -34.27
N GLY A 328 3.98 69.36 -33.18
CA GLY A 328 4.78 70.50 -32.71
C GLY A 328 3.94 71.74 -32.42
N CYS A 329 4.55 72.74 -31.77
CA CYS A 329 3.90 74.02 -31.40
C CYS A 329 3.22 74.73 -32.58
N THR A 330 3.77 74.61 -33.79
CA THR A 330 3.21 75.24 -35.00
C THR A 330 1.85 74.69 -35.42
N SER A 331 1.42 73.58 -34.83
CA SER A 331 0.10 72.98 -35.05
C SER A 331 -1.04 73.80 -34.38
N ALA A 332 -0.72 74.65 -33.39
CA ALA A 332 -1.68 75.55 -32.77
C ALA A 332 -1.81 76.85 -33.59
N LEU A 333 -2.99 77.04 -34.22
CA LEU A 333 -3.26 78.17 -35.13
C LEU A 333 -3.83 79.42 -34.42
N LYS A 334 -4.01 79.38 -33.10
CA LYS A 334 -4.51 80.50 -32.29
C LYS A 334 -3.76 80.59 -30.95
N GLU A 335 -3.65 81.82 -30.44
CA GLU A 335 -2.95 82.15 -29.19
C GLU A 335 -3.46 81.37 -27.98
N GLU A 336 -4.78 81.30 -27.81
CA GLU A 336 -5.46 80.60 -26.70
C GLU A 336 -5.18 79.09 -26.65
N PHE A 337 -4.59 78.51 -27.69
CA PHE A 337 -4.29 77.07 -27.77
C PHE A 337 -2.78 76.76 -27.88
N CYS A 338 -1.95 77.80 -27.83
CA CYS A 338 -0.49 77.74 -27.97
C CYS A 338 0.18 77.43 -26.62
N GLU A 339 -0.04 76.23 -26.09
CA GLU A 339 0.45 75.86 -24.75
C GLU A 339 1.64 74.89 -24.78
N LYS A 340 1.49 73.72 -25.40
CA LYS A 340 2.52 72.66 -25.45
C LYS A 340 2.44 71.80 -26.73
N ASP A 341 3.56 71.21 -27.13
CA ASP A 341 3.63 70.22 -28.23
C ASP A 341 3.31 68.78 -27.78
N SER A 342 3.43 67.81 -28.70
CA SER A 342 3.08 66.39 -28.51
C SER A 342 3.97 65.67 -27.49
N GLU A 343 5.13 66.24 -27.22
CA GLU A 343 6.11 65.75 -26.25
C GLU A 343 6.00 66.51 -24.92
N GLY A 344 5.05 67.44 -24.81
CA GLY A 344 4.83 68.28 -23.64
C GLY A 344 5.74 69.50 -23.52
N LYS A 345 6.50 69.85 -24.57
CA LYS A 345 7.35 71.05 -24.58
C LYS A 345 6.50 72.31 -24.68
N PRO A 346 6.79 73.36 -23.89
CA PRO A 346 5.99 74.58 -23.86
C PRO A 346 6.12 75.41 -25.15
N CYS A 347 5.01 76.00 -25.56
CA CYS A 347 4.90 76.88 -26.72
C CYS A 347 4.63 78.32 -26.28
N ILE A 348 4.87 79.28 -27.17
CA ILE A 348 4.56 80.70 -26.97
C ILE A 348 4.00 81.30 -28.25
N TRP A 349 2.98 82.14 -28.11
CA TRP A 349 2.42 82.88 -29.22
C TRP A 349 3.28 84.12 -29.46
N ASN A 350 3.88 84.24 -30.65
CA ASN A 350 4.74 85.38 -30.98
C ASN A 350 3.97 86.61 -31.52
N GLY A 351 2.63 86.56 -31.45
CA GLY A 351 1.72 87.58 -32.00
C GLY A 351 1.19 87.25 -33.40
N VAL A 352 1.79 86.30 -34.13
CA VAL A 352 1.35 85.90 -35.49
C VAL A 352 1.11 84.39 -35.61
N PHE A 353 2.01 83.57 -35.05
CA PHE A 353 1.89 82.12 -35.05
C PHE A 353 2.47 81.53 -33.75
N CYS A 354 2.05 80.32 -33.41
CA CYS A 354 2.58 79.61 -32.26
C CYS A 354 3.97 79.05 -32.59
N THR A 355 4.94 79.34 -31.74
CA THR A 355 6.30 78.81 -31.85
C THR A 355 6.69 78.09 -30.56
N GLU A 356 7.72 77.26 -30.64
CA GLU A 356 8.35 76.73 -29.44
C GLU A 356 8.85 77.87 -28.56
N LYS A 357 8.60 77.76 -27.27
CA LYS A 357 9.04 78.73 -26.28
C LYS A 357 10.55 78.59 -26.08
N LYS A 358 11.29 79.66 -26.31
CA LYS A 358 12.74 79.74 -26.12
C LYS A 358 13.06 80.68 -24.97
N CYS A 359 14.21 80.48 -24.32
CA CYS A 359 14.60 81.33 -23.19
C CYS A 359 14.81 82.78 -23.62
N GLU A 360 15.24 83.00 -24.85
CA GLU A 360 15.55 84.31 -25.39
C GLU A 360 14.30 85.15 -25.71
N ASP A 361 13.09 84.57 -25.63
CA ASP A 361 11.83 85.22 -25.99
C ASP A 361 11.35 86.27 -24.98
N GLN A 362 11.95 86.34 -23.78
CA GLN A 362 11.63 87.34 -22.75
C GLN A 362 12.89 87.94 -22.10
N ASN A 363 12.83 89.24 -21.82
CA ASN A 363 13.91 90.00 -21.19
C ASN A 363 13.70 90.08 -19.66
N LEU A 364 13.79 88.94 -18.98
CA LEU A 364 13.63 88.84 -17.52
C LEU A 364 14.99 88.92 -16.80
N GLN A 365 14.99 89.27 -15.51
CA GLN A 365 16.21 89.46 -14.73
C GLN A 365 16.32 88.42 -13.61
N GLY A 366 17.42 87.67 -13.60
CA GLY A 366 17.73 86.68 -12.56
C GLY A 366 17.11 85.30 -12.77
N ASP A 367 17.71 84.30 -12.11
CA ASP A 367 17.41 82.87 -12.32
C ASP A 367 15.97 82.50 -11.95
N GLU A 368 15.42 83.11 -10.88
CA GLU A 368 14.06 82.85 -10.41
C GLU A 368 13.02 83.24 -11.46
N GLN A 369 13.15 84.42 -12.06
CA GLN A 369 12.21 84.90 -13.08
C GLN A 369 12.34 84.10 -14.39
N CYS A 370 13.57 83.79 -14.81
CA CYS A 370 13.82 83.00 -16.00
C CYS A 370 13.35 81.56 -15.86
N SER A 371 13.60 80.92 -14.70
CA SER A 371 13.15 79.56 -14.42
C SER A 371 11.63 79.46 -14.21
N ALA A 372 10.99 80.53 -13.71
CA ALA A 372 9.53 80.64 -13.68
C ALA A 372 8.92 80.79 -15.08
N PHE A 373 9.59 81.47 -16.00
CA PHE A 373 9.16 81.59 -17.39
C PHE A 373 9.25 80.25 -18.13
N MET A 374 10.37 79.54 -18.01
CA MET A 374 10.49 78.15 -18.46
C MET A 374 11.59 77.47 -17.62
N SER A 375 11.28 76.29 -17.07
CA SER A 375 12.14 75.63 -16.08
C SER A 375 13.55 75.28 -16.60
N THR A 376 13.69 75.19 -17.93
CA THR A 376 14.96 75.00 -18.65
C THR A 376 15.71 76.30 -18.92
N CYS A 377 15.28 77.45 -18.41
CA CYS A 377 15.96 78.74 -18.56
C CYS A 377 16.64 79.21 -17.27
N ILE A 378 17.72 79.96 -17.43
CA ILE A 378 18.47 80.62 -16.37
C ILE A 378 18.74 82.09 -16.76
N GLY A 379 18.96 82.96 -15.78
CA GLY A 379 19.34 84.35 -16.04
C GLY A 379 20.72 84.41 -16.70
N LYS A 380 20.96 85.44 -17.51
CA LYS A 380 22.33 85.72 -17.97
C LYS A 380 23.25 86.03 -16.78
N PRO A 381 24.55 85.67 -16.84
CA PRO A 381 25.51 85.94 -15.78
C PRO A 381 25.62 87.44 -15.44
N GLU A 382 26.14 87.75 -14.25
CA GLU A 382 26.47 89.12 -13.82
C GLU A 382 25.28 90.11 -13.79
N ASN A 383 24.08 89.63 -13.46
CA ASN A 383 22.84 90.41 -13.38
C ASN A 383 22.42 91.09 -14.70
N GLN A 384 22.88 90.57 -15.84
CA GLN A 384 22.41 91.05 -17.15
C GLN A 384 20.93 90.68 -17.39
N ILE A 385 20.23 91.54 -18.12
CA ILE A 385 18.82 91.33 -18.49
C ILE A 385 18.74 90.33 -19.65
N GLY A 386 17.87 89.33 -19.51
CA GLY A 386 17.61 88.28 -20.50
C GLY A 386 17.84 86.88 -19.94
N CYS A 387 17.07 85.92 -20.43
CA CYS A 387 17.22 84.52 -20.10
C CYS A 387 17.98 83.76 -21.20
N ILE A 388 18.68 82.71 -20.80
CA ILE A 388 19.36 81.77 -21.70
C ILE A 388 18.99 80.35 -21.31
N THR A 389 19.13 79.42 -22.25
CA THR A 389 18.85 78.00 -22.01
C THR A 389 19.86 77.40 -21.04
N LYS A 390 19.39 76.67 -20.03
CA LYS A 390 20.20 75.81 -19.17
C LYS A 390 20.86 74.75 -20.02
N THR A 391 22.15 74.88 -20.23
CA THR A 391 23.03 73.84 -20.77
C THR A 391 24.04 73.49 -19.68
N CYS A 392 24.74 72.37 -19.84
CA CYS A 392 25.81 72.06 -18.89
C CYS A 392 26.88 73.17 -18.84
N GLU A 393 27.04 73.95 -19.90
CA GLU A 393 28.00 75.06 -20.00
C GLU A 393 27.55 76.33 -19.28
N THR A 394 26.23 76.55 -19.14
CA THR A 394 25.66 77.70 -18.42
C THR A 394 25.45 77.41 -16.92
N ALA A 395 25.79 76.21 -16.47
CA ALA A 395 25.73 75.83 -15.06
C ALA A 395 26.75 76.65 -14.24
N THR A 396 26.32 77.20 -13.10
CA THR A 396 27.21 77.96 -12.23
C THR A 396 28.32 77.07 -11.67
N ASN A 397 29.50 77.64 -11.43
CA ASN A 397 30.63 76.87 -10.89
C ASN A 397 30.39 76.36 -9.45
N ASP A 398 29.35 76.87 -8.77
CA ASP A 398 28.94 76.44 -7.43
C ASP A 398 28.26 75.06 -7.42
N LEU A 399 27.86 74.55 -8.60
CA LEU A 399 27.35 73.18 -8.75
C LEU A 399 28.52 72.19 -8.75
N ILE A 400 28.87 71.72 -7.55
CA ILE A 400 30.07 70.90 -7.31
C ILE A 400 29.79 69.38 -7.14
N THR A 401 28.53 68.96 -7.08
CA THR A 401 28.17 67.53 -6.96
C THR A 401 27.41 67.03 -8.19
N ASN A 402 27.50 65.73 -8.48
CA ASN A 402 26.78 65.15 -9.61
C ASN A 402 25.27 65.20 -9.43
N GLU A 403 24.79 65.04 -8.19
CA GLU A 403 23.38 65.23 -7.86
C GLU A 403 22.93 66.66 -8.16
N SER A 404 23.74 67.68 -7.83
CA SER A 404 23.42 69.07 -8.17
C SER A 404 23.38 69.31 -9.69
N CYS A 405 24.27 68.68 -10.46
CA CYS A 405 24.25 68.77 -11.93
C CYS A 405 23.11 67.97 -12.59
N GLU A 406 22.76 66.81 -12.03
CA GLU A 406 21.60 66.00 -12.43
C GLU A 406 20.29 66.74 -12.10
N ASN A 407 20.22 67.44 -10.96
CA ASN A 407 19.08 68.29 -10.62
C ASN A 407 19.03 69.55 -11.51
N TYR A 408 20.18 70.08 -11.92
CA TYR A 408 20.26 71.22 -12.84
C TYR A 408 19.81 70.86 -14.27
N LEU A 409 20.21 69.69 -14.79
CA LEU A 409 19.74 69.12 -16.05
C LEU A 409 19.54 67.58 -15.94
N PRO A 410 18.30 67.11 -15.71
CA PRO A 410 17.98 65.71 -15.43
C PRO A 410 18.16 64.73 -16.61
N ASN A 411 17.99 63.45 -16.32
CA ASN A 411 18.11 62.30 -17.23
C ASN A 411 19.55 62.00 -17.66
N SER A 412 20.51 62.35 -16.81
CA SER A 412 21.95 62.17 -17.02
C SER A 412 22.46 62.80 -18.30
N ASN A 413 21.88 63.94 -18.65
CA ASN A 413 22.35 64.80 -19.73
C ASN A 413 23.56 65.65 -19.31
N CYS A 414 23.64 66.03 -18.03
CA CYS A 414 24.80 66.71 -17.46
C CYS A 414 25.40 65.94 -16.29
N ILE A 415 26.70 66.12 -16.10
CA ILE A 415 27.47 65.57 -14.98
C ILE A 415 28.40 66.64 -14.39
N ALA A 416 28.77 66.50 -13.13
CA ALA A 416 29.67 67.44 -12.47
C ALA A 416 31.11 67.40 -13.02
N LYS A 417 31.76 68.56 -13.07
CA LYS A 417 33.20 68.73 -13.39
C LYS A 417 34.03 68.77 -12.12
N LYS A 418 35.28 68.31 -12.20
CA LYS A 418 36.26 68.35 -11.09
C LYS A 418 36.56 69.78 -10.56
N SER A 419 36.40 70.80 -11.39
CA SER A 419 36.68 72.21 -11.07
C SER A 419 35.46 73.02 -10.61
N GLY A 420 34.30 72.38 -10.42
CA GLY A 420 33.01 73.06 -10.26
C GLY A 420 32.32 73.35 -11.59
N GLY A 421 30.98 73.37 -11.58
CA GLY A 421 30.12 73.46 -12.76
C GLY A 421 29.84 72.10 -13.42
N CYS A 422 29.00 72.10 -14.45
CA CYS A 422 28.55 70.87 -15.13
C CYS A 422 29.18 70.71 -16.53
N LYS A 423 29.23 69.48 -17.07
CA LYS A 423 29.55 69.17 -18.48
C LYS A 423 28.55 68.15 -19.05
N ILE A 424 28.49 68.06 -20.38
CA ILE A 424 27.63 67.09 -21.08
C ILE A 424 28.11 65.67 -20.76
N ASN A 425 27.16 64.81 -20.38
CA ASN A 425 27.40 63.39 -20.24
C ASN A 425 27.28 62.71 -21.61
N THR A 426 28.19 61.80 -21.94
CA THR A 426 28.18 61.11 -23.24
C THR A 426 28.32 59.62 -23.05
N ARG A 427 29.52 59.17 -22.70
CA ARG A 427 29.89 57.77 -22.45
C ARG A 427 30.70 57.68 -21.16
N CYS A 428 30.65 56.54 -20.47
CA CYS A 428 31.39 56.36 -19.22
C CYS A 428 32.86 56.76 -19.35
N SER A 429 33.54 56.36 -20.44
CA SER A 429 34.95 56.69 -20.68
C SER A 429 35.29 58.17 -20.84
N ALA A 430 34.29 59.04 -21.00
CA ALA A 430 34.47 60.50 -21.08
C ALA A 430 34.25 61.21 -19.73
N ILE A 431 33.84 60.47 -18.69
CA ILE A 431 33.66 60.99 -17.33
C ILE A 431 35.02 60.95 -16.62
N ASP A 432 35.49 62.12 -16.19
CA ASP A 432 36.81 62.35 -15.56
C ASP A 432 36.69 62.83 -14.11
N PHE A 433 35.49 62.69 -13.54
CA PHE A 433 35.18 63.03 -12.16
C PHE A 433 34.49 61.85 -11.48
N GLU A 434 35.07 61.37 -10.38
CA GLU A 434 34.61 60.21 -9.62
C GLU A 434 33.15 60.33 -9.19
N GLY A 435 32.79 61.46 -8.58
CA GLY A 435 31.43 61.70 -8.10
C GLY A 435 30.36 61.70 -9.21
N ALA A 436 30.77 61.80 -10.48
CA ALA A 436 29.89 61.75 -11.65
C ALA A 436 29.83 60.38 -12.35
N CYS A 437 30.67 59.43 -11.95
CA CYS A 437 30.79 58.15 -12.65
C CYS A 437 29.73 57.13 -12.18
N ILE A 438 28.50 57.33 -12.64
CA ILE A 438 27.34 56.52 -12.24
C ILE A 438 26.69 55.82 -13.44
N LYS A 439 26.33 56.58 -14.47
CA LYS A 439 25.77 56.06 -15.72
C LYS A 439 26.02 57.04 -16.87
N ASP A 440 26.06 56.54 -18.10
CA ASP A 440 26.22 57.37 -19.28
C ASP A 440 24.88 57.85 -19.86
N SER A 441 24.94 58.63 -20.95
CA SER A 441 23.75 59.19 -21.61
C SER A 441 22.81 58.14 -22.22
N GLN A 442 23.28 56.90 -22.43
CA GLN A 442 22.48 55.79 -22.97
C GLN A 442 21.86 54.94 -21.86
N GLY A 443 22.15 55.26 -20.60
CA GLY A 443 21.70 54.49 -19.44
C GLY A 443 22.59 53.30 -19.08
N ASN A 444 23.75 53.14 -19.74
CA ASN A 444 24.71 52.11 -19.33
C ASN A 444 25.30 52.51 -17.97
N LYS A 445 25.30 51.59 -17.02
CA LYS A 445 25.90 51.84 -15.71
C LYS A 445 27.42 51.94 -15.84
N CYS A 446 27.99 52.93 -15.17
CA CYS A 446 29.42 53.18 -15.13
C CYS A 446 29.99 52.90 -13.73
N TYR A 447 31.30 52.63 -13.66
CA TYR A 447 32.04 52.56 -12.41
C TYR A 447 33.36 53.32 -12.52
N TRP A 448 33.82 53.90 -11.40
CA TRP A 448 35.07 54.64 -11.36
C TRP A 448 36.25 53.70 -11.08
N ASN A 449 37.20 53.64 -12.01
CA ASN A 449 38.43 52.89 -11.83
C ASN A 449 39.47 53.78 -11.13
N GLU A 450 39.70 53.52 -9.85
CA GLU A 450 40.67 54.25 -9.02
C GLU A 450 42.12 54.14 -9.49
N ILE A 451 42.49 53.05 -10.15
CA ILE A 451 43.86 52.81 -10.61
C ILE A 451 44.13 53.65 -11.85
N ASP A 452 43.21 53.61 -12.80
CA ASP A 452 43.33 54.32 -14.08
C ASP A 452 42.80 55.76 -14.01
N GLN A 453 42.21 56.16 -12.87
CA GLN A 453 41.52 57.44 -12.64
C GLN A 453 40.53 57.77 -13.78
N LYS A 454 39.77 56.75 -14.21
CA LYS A 454 38.87 56.80 -15.36
C LYS A 454 37.57 56.09 -15.06
N CYS A 455 36.48 56.61 -15.61
CA CYS A 455 35.17 55.99 -15.55
C CYS A 455 34.98 54.96 -16.69
N LEU A 456 34.44 53.77 -16.42
CA LEU A 456 34.32 52.66 -17.39
C LEU A 456 32.90 52.06 -17.37
N ILE A 457 32.48 51.40 -18.46
CA ILE A 457 31.16 50.74 -18.58
C ILE A 457 31.16 49.41 -17.80
N ILE A 458 30.06 49.10 -17.11
CA ILE A 458 29.83 47.81 -16.44
C ILE A 458 29.22 46.80 -17.45
N THR A 459 29.96 45.74 -17.80
CA THR A 459 29.46 44.62 -18.62
C THR A 459 29.17 43.35 -17.81
N THR A 460 29.85 43.16 -16.68
CA THR A 460 29.65 42.04 -15.74
C THR A 460 29.78 42.53 -14.29
N CYS A 461 29.18 41.83 -13.33
CA CYS A 461 29.30 42.18 -11.90
C CYS A 461 30.78 42.28 -11.47
N SER A 462 31.65 41.41 -11.98
CA SER A 462 33.09 41.38 -11.66
C SER A 462 33.88 42.64 -12.03
N GLN A 463 33.33 43.51 -12.88
CA GLN A 463 33.97 44.79 -13.23
C GLN A 463 33.65 45.91 -12.24
N ILE A 464 32.63 45.72 -11.38
CA ILE A 464 32.24 46.71 -10.39
C ILE A 464 33.19 46.59 -9.19
N ASN A 465 33.98 47.63 -8.96
CA ASN A 465 34.94 47.75 -7.86
C ASN A 465 34.43 48.64 -6.72
N ASN A 466 33.15 49.00 -6.72
CA ASN A 466 32.51 49.84 -5.70
C ASN A 466 31.27 49.15 -5.09
N GLN A 467 31.23 49.06 -3.76
CA GLN A 467 30.17 48.40 -2.98
C GLN A 467 28.77 48.94 -3.25
N SER A 468 28.62 50.26 -3.30
CA SER A 468 27.30 50.91 -3.46
C SER A 468 26.68 50.67 -4.83
N GLN A 469 27.49 50.30 -5.83
CA GLN A 469 27.06 50.11 -7.22
C GLN A 469 26.81 48.63 -7.59
N CYS A 470 27.08 47.70 -6.68
CA CYS A 470 26.98 46.26 -6.92
C CYS A 470 25.55 45.72 -6.78
N ILE A 471 24.68 46.07 -7.74
CA ILE A 471 23.24 45.78 -7.66
C ILE A 471 22.80 44.77 -8.73
N ALA A 472 23.15 44.99 -9.99
CA ALA A 472 22.80 44.11 -11.11
C ALA A 472 23.71 44.37 -12.32
N ASP A 473 23.91 43.35 -13.17
CA ASP A 473 24.65 43.45 -14.43
C ASP A 473 23.87 44.19 -15.54
N GLN A 474 24.43 44.24 -16.75
CA GLN A 474 23.81 44.90 -17.92
C GLN A 474 22.47 44.27 -18.37
N PHE A 475 22.20 43.02 -18.00
CA PHE A 475 20.97 42.28 -18.37
C PHE A 475 19.94 42.25 -17.23
N GLY A 476 20.20 42.95 -16.12
CA GLY A 476 19.34 42.93 -14.95
C GLY A 476 19.51 41.70 -14.06
N LYS A 477 20.56 40.88 -14.24
CA LYS A 477 20.84 39.78 -13.30
C LYS A 477 21.40 40.36 -12.00
N PRO A 478 20.89 39.95 -10.83
CA PRO A 478 21.31 40.52 -9.55
C PRO A 478 22.78 40.26 -9.25
N CYS A 479 23.49 41.28 -8.76
CA CYS A 479 24.85 41.20 -8.24
C CYS A 479 24.85 41.20 -6.70
N GLN A 480 25.97 40.80 -6.09
CA GLN A 480 26.21 40.87 -4.66
C GLN A 480 27.64 41.35 -4.37
N TRP A 481 27.78 42.31 -3.47
CA TRP A 481 29.08 42.72 -2.96
C TRP A 481 29.57 41.72 -1.90
N VAL A 482 30.81 41.26 -2.03
CA VAL A 482 31.42 40.33 -1.08
C VAL A 482 32.57 41.04 -0.37
N ASP A 483 32.39 41.31 0.94
CA ASP A 483 33.28 42.16 1.73
C ASP A 483 34.42 41.40 2.46
N GLN A 484 34.46 40.06 2.38
CA GLN A 484 35.19 39.26 3.37
C GLN A 484 36.53 38.65 2.88
N PHE A 485 37.60 39.02 3.59
CA PHE A 485 38.97 38.47 3.55
C PHE A 485 39.06 36.99 4.00
N ILE A 486 38.66 36.03 3.18
CA ILE A 486 39.08 34.62 3.37
C ILE A 486 39.58 34.08 2.02
N ASN A 487 40.86 33.65 1.99
CA ASN A 487 41.63 33.16 0.83
C ASN A 487 42.25 34.21 -0.13
N ASN A 488 42.73 35.36 0.36
CA ASN A 488 43.52 36.32 -0.44
C ASN A 488 42.81 36.88 -1.70
N ILE A 489 41.48 36.98 -1.72
CA ILE A 489 40.74 37.63 -2.81
C ILE A 489 40.26 39.01 -2.34
N LYS A 490 40.52 40.02 -3.18
CA LYS A 490 40.22 41.45 -3.01
C LYS A 490 38.70 41.69 -2.98
N GLU A 491 38.23 42.71 -2.25
CA GLU A 491 36.83 43.18 -2.27
C GLU A 491 36.34 43.31 -3.73
N GLN A 492 35.25 42.62 -4.06
CA GLN A 492 34.74 42.59 -5.43
C GLN A 492 33.25 42.33 -5.49
N CYS A 493 32.62 42.83 -6.54
CA CYS A 493 31.24 42.54 -6.88
C CYS A 493 31.16 41.26 -7.71
N VAL A 494 30.21 40.37 -7.39
CA VAL A 494 30.03 39.09 -8.11
C VAL A 494 28.56 38.86 -8.46
N ASN A 495 28.30 37.89 -9.34
CA ASN A 495 26.94 37.47 -9.66
C ASN A 495 26.26 36.84 -8.45
N LYS A 496 25.03 37.24 -8.15
CA LYS A 496 24.25 36.65 -7.07
C LYS A 496 23.90 35.19 -7.41
N SER A 497 24.36 34.26 -6.57
CA SER A 497 24.25 32.80 -6.70
C SER A 497 24.36 32.17 -5.31
N CYS A 498 24.02 30.89 -5.14
CA CYS A 498 24.22 30.24 -3.84
C CYS A 498 25.66 30.40 -3.33
N SER A 499 26.66 30.34 -4.21
CA SER A 499 28.09 30.50 -3.87
C SER A 499 28.52 31.92 -3.50
N SER A 500 27.76 32.96 -3.87
CA SER A 500 28.08 34.35 -3.53
C SER A 500 27.40 34.82 -2.23
N ALA A 501 26.73 33.91 -1.52
CA ALA A 501 25.92 34.28 -0.38
C ALA A 501 26.80 34.71 0.83
N PRO A 502 26.43 35.78 1.56
CA PRO A 502 27.22 36.28 2.67
C PRO A 502 27.42 35.27 3.80
N LEU A 503 28.59 35.27 4.46
CA LEU A 503 28.89 34.31 5.54
C LEU A 503 28.02 34.47 6.80
N TYR A 504 27.28 35.58 6.95
CA TYR A 504 26.38 35.74 8.10
C TYR A 504 25.08 34.93 7.97
N LEU A 505 24.75 34.40 6.78
CA LEU A 505 23.64 33.46 6.62
C LEU A 505 24.01 32.15 7.30
N LYS A 506 23.22 31.75 8.29
CA LYS A 506 23.52 30.66 9.23
C LYS A 506 22.41 29.61 9.29
N SER A 507 21.39 29.71 8.45
CA SER A 507 20.33 28.71 8.35
C SER A 507 19.97 28.35 6.91
N GLU A 508 19.42 27.15 6.72
CA GLU A 508 18.97 26.71 5.40
C GLU A 508 17.78 27.54 4.88
N LYS A 509 16.92 28.04 5.78
CA LYS A 509 15.83 28.95 5.41
C LYS A 509 16.37 30.25 4.81
N GLU A 510 17.34 30.88 5.47
CA GLU A 510 18.01 32.09 4.98
C GLU A 510 18.69 31.87 3.62
N CYS A 511 19.30 30.71 3.40
CA CYS A 511 19.90 30.37 2.12
C CYS A 511 18.89 30.19 0.99
N ASN A 512 17.74 29.56 1.28
CA ASN A 512 16.64 29.41 0.31
C ASN A 512 15.97 30.73 -0.03
N GLU A 513 15.88 31.67 0.93
CA GLU A 513 15.34 33.02 0.70
C GLU A 513 16.33 33.92 -0.06
N TYR A 514 17.64 33.72 0.13
CA TYR A 514 18.67 34.52 -0.54
C TYR A 514 18.69 34.36 -2.07
N TYR A 515 18.55 33.14 -2.58
CA TYR A 515 18.56 32.84 -4.02
C TYR A 515 17.76 31.57 -4.34
N LYS A 516 16.74 31.70 -5.19
CA LYS A 516 15.90 30.60 -5.68
C LYS A 516 15.63 30.82 -7.17
N SER A 517 15.86 29.80 -8.00
CA SER A 517 15.48 29.77 -9.41
C SER A 517 14.97 28.37 -9.78
N ASP A 518 14.36 28.22 -10.96
CA ASP A 518 13.90 26.92 -11.46
C ASP A 518 15.05 25.90 -11.59
N ASP A 519 16.28 26.38 -11.77
CA ASP A 519 17.49 25.56 -11.98
C ASP A 519 18.38 25.38 -10.72
N ALA A 520 18.10 26.05 -9.59
CA ALA A 520 18.99 26.02 -8.42
C ALA A 520 18.27 26.18 -7.06
N GLN A 521 18.53 25.24 -6.15
CA GLN A 521 18.17 25.30 -4.73
C GLN A 521 19.43 25.48 -3.87
N CYS A 522 19.39 26.35 -2.87
CA CYS A 522 20.53 26.63 -2.00
C CYS A 522 20.42 25.94 -0.63
N THR A 523 21.54 25.55 -0.06
CA THR A 523 21.68 25.07 1.32
C THR A 523 22.86 25.78 1.99
N LEU A 524 23.00 25.60 3.30
CA LEU A 524 24.01 26.25 4.14
C LEU A 524 25.40 25.64 3.91
N LYS A 525 26.44 26.48 3.98
CA LYS A 525 27.85 26.12 3.82
C LYS A 525 28.58 26.18 5.16
N LYS A 526 29.51 25.25 5.39
CA LYS A 526 30.38 25.24 6.57
C LYS A 526 31.18 26.54 6.70
N GLY A 527 31.07 27.18 7.86
CA GLY A 527 31.69 28.50 8.12
C GLY A 527 30.81 29.70 7.77
N GLY A 528 29.56 29.47 7.36
CA GLY A 528 28.60 30.51 6.98
C GLY A 528 28.44 30.66 5.47
N GLY A 529 27.33 31.26 5.04
CA GLY A 529 27.00 31.46 3.63
C GLY A 529 26.37 30.22 3.00
N CYS A 530 26.13 30.24 1.70
CA CYS A 530 25.32 29.22 1.02
C CYS A 530 26.12 28.47 -0.05
N ARG A 531 25.56 27.37 -0.51
CA ARG A 531 26.03 26.54 -1.63
C ARG A 531 24.83 25.90 -2.31
N GLN A 532 24.98 25.42 -3.54
CA GLN A 532 23.90 24.68 -4.20
C GLN A 532 23.66 23.35 -3.48
N LYS A 533 22.40 22.90 -3.43
CA LYS A 533 22.07 21.54 -3.01
C LYS A 533 22.69 20.55 -4.00
N SER A 534 23.31 19.51 -3.45
CA SER A 534 23.86 18.39 -4.20
C SER A 534 23.38 17.09 -3.56
N THR A 535 24.18 16.02 -3.53
CA THR A 535 23.81 14.75 -2.87
C THR A 535 23.96 14.87 -1.35
N CYS A 536 23.23 14.06 -0.58
CA CYS A 536 23.36 14.05 0.89
C CYS A 536 24.80 13.84 1.36
N GLN A 537 25.59 13.04 0.64
CA GLN A 537 26.97 12.70 0.98
C GLN A 537 27.94 13.89 0.89
N ASP A 538 27.61 14.88 0.07
CA ASP A 538 28.42 16.09 -0.08
C ASP A 538 28.19 17.09 1.06
N VAL A 539 27.23 16.82 1.95
CA VAL A 539 26.88 17.67 3.10
C VAL A 539 27.76 17.37 4.30
N ASP A 540 28.54 18.36 4.70
CA ASP A 540 29.56 18.31 5.75
C ASP A 540 29.13 19.04 7.04
N MET A 541 27.83 19.34 7.18
CA MET A 541 27.28 20.04 8.34
C MET A 541 25.85 19.59 8.69
N ILE A 542 25.56 19.45 9.99
CA ILE A 542 24.29 18.91 10.52
C ILE A 542 23.06 19.73 10.10
N ASP A 543 23.14 21.07 10.20
CA ASP A 543 22.01 21.96 9.91
C ASP A 543 21.67 22.05 8.41
N ALA A 544 22.56 21.56 7.54
CA ALA A 544 22.35 21.46 6.09
C ALA A 544 21.93 20.05 5.65
N CYS A 545 21.88 19.08 6.57
CA CYS A 545 21.60 17.67 6.28
C CYS A 545 20.09 17.40 6.37
N THR A 546 19.35 17.94 5.41
CA THR A 546 17.88 17.90 5.41
C THR A 546 17.34 17.13 4.21
N THR A 547 17.56 17.65 3.00
CA THR A 547 17.15 17.05 1.73
C THR A 547 18.17 17.33 0.64
N ASP A 548 18.35 16.36 -0.27
CA ASP A 548 19.19 16.53 -1.45
C ASP A 548 18.48 17.30 -2.58
N LYS A 549 19.19 17.49 -3.70
CA LYS A 549 18.65 18.18 -4.89
C LYS A 549 17.42 17.50 -5.53
N ASP A 550 17.22 16.20 -5.29
CA ASP A 550 16.14 15.39 -5.87
C ASP A 550 14.96 15.23 -4.88
N GLY A 551 15.07 15.85 -3.69
CA GLY A 551 14.05 15.81 -2.64
C GLY A 551 14.15 14.62 -1.68
N ASN A 552 15.22 13.81 -1.74
CA ASN A 552 15.41 12.70 -0.81
C ASN A 552 15.77 13.23 0.59
N VAL A 553 15.22 12.62 1.64
CA VAL A 553 15.54 12.95 3.03
C VAL A 553 16.95 12.49 3.39
N CYS A 554 17.74 13.42 3.94
CA CYS A 554 19.08 13.16 4.45
C CYS A 554 19.05 13.02 5.98
N LEU A 555 19.92 12.16 6.51
CA LEU A 555 20.10 11.95 7.94
C LEU A 555 21.57 12.18 8.32
N TRP A 556 21.78 12.93 9.41
CA TRP A 556 23.12 13.17 9.94
C TRP A 556 23.59 11.97 10.77
N ASP A 557 24.67 11.33 10.33
CA ASP A 557 25.27 10.22 11.06
C ASP A 557 26.28 10.77 12.08
N GLN A 558 25.91 10.73 13.36
CA GLN A 558 26.75 11.21 14.46
C GLN A 558 28.07 10.42 14.57
N SER A 559 28.07 9.13 14.21
CA SER A 559 29.24 8.26 14.36
C SER A 559 30.33 8.57 13.33
N THR A 560 29.93 8.90 12.11
CA THR A 560 30.86 9.26 11.02
C THR A 560 31.01 10.76 10.84
N SER A 561 30.20 11.57 11.55
CA SER A 561 30.12 13.03 11.39
C SER A 561 29.91 13.46 9.94
N LYS A 562 29.13 12.66 9.20
CA LYS A 562 28.80 12.89 7.79
C LYS A 562 27.30 12.79 7.59
N CYS A 563 26.80 13.57 6.64
CA CYS A 563 25.44 13.43 6.16
C CYS A 563 25.35 12.26 5.17
N ARG A 564 24.27 11.49 5.23
CA ARG A 564 23.98 10.44 4.26
C ARG A 564 22.50 10.44 3.94
N LYS A 565 22.12 9.76 2.85
CA LYS A 565 20.71 9.49 2.57
C LYS A 565 20.15 8.66 3.73
N GLN A 566 18.96 9.03 4.21
CA GLN A 566 18.24 8.18 5.17
C GLN A 566 17.95 6.84 4.48
N THR A 567 18.14 5.73 5.16
CA THR A 567 17.90 4.38 4.64
C THR A 567 16.87 3.68 5.50
N CYS A 568 16.26 2.60 5.01
CA CYS A 568 15.29 1.83 5.81
C CYS A 568 15.88 1.38 7.15
N SER A 569 17.17 1.05 7.20
CA SER A 569 17.90 0.64 8.42
C SER A 569 17.90 1.66 9.56
N ASP A 570 17.48 2.91 9.28
CA ASP A 570 17.38 3.98 10.28
C ASP A 570 16.09 3.90 11.09
N PHE A 571 15.13 3.06 10.69
CA PHE A 571 13.88 2.84 11.39
C PHE A 571 13.89 1.52 12.14
N THR A 572 13.28 1.53 13.33
CA THR A 572 13.07 0.33 14.14
C THR A 572 11.58 0.22 14.39
N GLU A 573 10.95 -0.78 13.78
CA GLU A 573 9.51 -1.02 13.83
C GLU A 573 9.28 -2.53 13.93
N LEU A 574 8.23 -2.94 14.65
CA LEU A 574 7.97 -4.35 14.94
C LEU A 574 7.09 -5.04 13.89
N THR A 575 6.64 -4.30 12.87
CA THR A 575 5.77 -4.84 11.81
C THR A 575 6.17 -4.28 10.44
N TYR A 576 5.82 -5.03 9.38
CA TYR A 576 5.91 -4.54 8.00
C TYR A 576 5.21 -3.18 7.81
N PHE A 577 3.99 -3.04 8.32
CA PHE A 577 3.21 -1.81 8.19
C PHE A 577 3.87 -0.62 8.91
N GLY A 578 4.51 -0.88 10.06
CA GLY A 578 5.33 0.13 10.75
C GLY A 578 6.47 0.63 9.85
N CYS A 579 7.24 -0.29 9.25
CA CYS A 579 8.33 0.06 8.34
C CYS A 579 7.84 0.79 7.08
N SER A 580 6.81 0.25 6.41
CA SER A 580 6.29 0.81 5.16
C SER A 580 5.64 2.20 5.33
N THR A 581 5.11 2.51 6.52
CA THR A 581 4.58 3.84 6.83
C THR A 581 5.69 4.89 6.96
N LYS A 582 6.89 4.50 7.42
CA LYS A 582 8.04 5.42 7.43
C LYS A 582 8.54 5.71 6.02
N ARG A 583 8.63 4.67 5.21
CA ARG A 583 9.07 4.74 3.82
C ARG A 583 8.48 3.55 3.05
N ALA A 584 7.78 3.85 1.95
CA ALA A 584 6.99 2.86 1.20
C ALA A 584 7.82 1.70 0.62
N ASP A 585 9.12 1.93 0.41
CA ASP A 585 10.12 0.99 -0.08
C ASP A 585 10.79 0.16 1.04
N CYS A 586 10.34 0.29 2.29
CA CYS A 586 10.86 -0.49 3.41
C CYS A 586 10.00 -1.71 3.74
N THR A 587 10.65 -2.75 4.26
CA THR A 587 10.06 -3.94 4.89
C THR A 587 10.76 -4.22 6.23
N ILE A 588 10.30 -5.23 6.97
CA ILE A 588 10.87 -5.64 8.26
C ILE A 588 11.88 -6.79 8.11
N ASP A 589 12.95 -6.75 8.92
CA ASP A 589 13.90 -7.85 9.10
C ASP A 589 13.63 -8.64 10.41
N LEU A 590 14.21 -9.84 10.52
CA LEU A 590 14.18 -10.71 11.71
C LEU A 590 14.64 -10.01 12.99
N SER A 591 15.47 -8.97 12.88
CA SER A 591 15.97 -8.18 14.00
C SER A 591 15.03 -7.07 14.51
N GLY A 592 13.87 -6.86 13.87
CA GLY A 592 12.96 -5.75 14.18
C GLY A 592 13.45 -4.38 13.67
N LYS A 593 14.49 -4.38 12.83
CA LYS A 593 14.89 -3.20 12.04
C LYS A 593 14.25 -3.23 10.66
N CYS A 594 13.99 -2.05 10.11
CA CYS A 594 13.50 -1.95 8.75
C CYS A 594 14.66 -2.12 7.75
N ILE A 595 14.39 -2.77 6.62
CA ILE A 595 15.32 -2.97 5.51
C ILE A 595 14.65 -2.55 4.20
N GLU A 596 15.45 -2.27 3.17
CA GLU A 596 14.93 -1.97 1.84
C GLU A 596 14.23 -3.22 1.26
N GLN A 597 13.14 -3.03 0.52
CA GLN A 597 12.44 -4.12 -0.16
C GLN A 597 13.36 -4.79 -1.19
N GLN A 598 13.18 -6.10 -1.36
CA GLN A 598 13.90 -6.95 -2.30
C GLN A 598 12.86 -7.72 -3.13
N GLU A 599 13.30 -8.51 -4.11
CA GLU A 599 12.40 -9.44 -4.80
C GLU A 599 11.88 -10.48 -3.79
N CYS A 600 10.61 -10.89 -3.92
CA CYS A 600 9.99 -11.84 -2.99
C CYS A 600 10.85 -13.11 -2.82
N SER A 601 11.45 -13.63 -3.89
CA SER A 601 12.31 -14.82 -3.86
C SER A 601 13.61 -14.65 -3.05
N SER A 602 14.00 -13.42 -2.72
CA SER A 602 15.20 -13.14 -1.92
C SER A 602 14.95 -13.30 -0.41
N TYR A 603 13.69 -13.28 0.03
CA TYR A 603 13.36 -13.43 1.44
C TYR A 603 13.47 -14.87 1.90
N GLN A 604 14.28 -15.09 2.94
CA GLN A 604 14.53 -16.40 3.54
C GLN A 604 13.67 -16.67 4.78
N ASN A 605 12.76 -15.76 5.13
CA ASN A 605 11.97 -15.85 6.34
C ASN A 605 10.53 -15.33 6.11
N LYS A 606 9.60 -15.85 6.91
CA LYS A 606 8.18 -15.55 6.84
C LYS A 606 7.83 -14.09 7.16
N ILE A 607 8.55 -13.45 8.09
CA ILE A 607 8.19 -12.09 8.56
C ILE A 607 8.54 -11.00 7.53
N SER A 608 9.60 -11.19 6.74
CA SER A 608 9.98 -10.29 5.65
C SER A 608 9.19 -10.54 4.35
N CYS A 609 8.65 -11.76 4.18
CA CYS A 609 7.87 -12.19 3.02
C CYS A 609 6.45 -11.61 3.02
N VAL A 610 6.33 -10.30 2.83
CA VAL A 610 5.03 -9.60 2.81
C VAL A 610 4.82 -8.88 1.49
N LYS A 611 5.78 -8.03 1.10
CA LYS A 611 5.78 -7.31 -0.17
C LYS A 611 7.20 -7.01 -0.61
N GLY A 612 7.53 -7.36 -1.84
CA GLY A 612 8.80 -7.10 -2.49
C GLY A 612 8.71 -5.95 -3.51
N ILE A 613 9.82 -5.72 -4.19
CA ILE A 613 9.88 -4.76 -5.32
C ILE A 613 9.11 -5.27 -6.55
N ASP A 614 8.87 -6.58 -6.61
CA ASP A 614 8.20 -7.33 -7.67
C ASP A 614 6.70 -7.55 -7.41
N GLY A 615 6.20 -7.35 -6.19
CA GLY A 615 4.77 -7.46 -5.89
C GLY A 615 4.49 -7.93 -4.47
N ILE A 616 3.28 -8.43 -4.25
CA ILE A 616 2.90 -9.01 -2.96
C ILE A 616 3.54 -10.39 -2.86
N CYS A 617 3.99 -10.76 -1.65
CA CYS A 617 4.64 -12.03 -1.43
C CYS A 617 3.75 -13.04 -0.69
N LEU A 618 3.99 -14.31 -0.96
CA LEU A 618 3.38 -15.47 -0.31
C LEU A 618 4.46 -16.38 0.25
N TRP A 619 4.39 -16.69 1.54
CA TRP A 619 5.29 -17.63 2.20
C TRP A 619 4.72 -19.03 2.20
N ILE A 620 5.53 -20.03 1.82
CA ILE A 620 5.17 -21.45 1.82
C ILE A 620 6.09 -22.17 2.78
N GLU A 621 5.53 -22.82 3.81
CA GLU A 621 6.30 -23.34 4.95
C GLU A 621 7.17 -24.57 4.60
N ASP A 622 6.71 -25.43 3.68
CA ASP A 622 7.38 -26.67 3.29
C ASP A 622 7.62 -26.73 1.77
N PHE A 623 8.60 -25.97 1.26
CA PHE A 623 8.92 -25.91 -0.17
C PHE A 623 10.29 -26.53 -0.49
N LYS A 624 10.31 -27.76 -1.05
CA LYS A 624 11.51 -28.58 -1.36
C LYS A 624 12.42 -28.83 -0.14
N ASP A 625 12.71 -30.09 0.17
CA ASP A 625 13.53 -30.49 1.33
C ASP A 625 13.02 -30.01 2.71
N GLY A 626 11.74 -29.63 2.83
CA GLY A 626 11.13 -29.18 4.08
C GLY A 626 11.56 -27.78 4.55
N LYS A 627 12.10 -26.94 3.64
CA LYS A 627 12.46 -25.55 3.96
C LYS A 627 11.42 -24.57 3.42
N GLY A 628 11.09 -23.54 4.18
CA GLY A 628 10.14 -22.52 3.72
C GLY A 628 10.74 -21.60 2.66
N ALA A 629 9.90 -21.10 1.74
CA ALA A 629 10.30 -20.20 0.66
C ALA A 629 9.23 -19.13 0.38
N CYS A 630 9.69 -17.99 -0.15
CA CYS A 630 8.87 -16.83 -0.47
C CYS A 630 8.72 -16.66 -1.99
N PHE A 631 7.51 -16.34 -2.46
CA PHE A 631 7.19 -16.17 -3.88
C PHE A 631 6.36 -14.91 -4.12
N GLN A 632 6.52 -14.28 -5.27
CA GLN A 632 5.56 -13.28 -5.73
C GLN A 632 4.20 -13.95 -5.99
N PHE A 633 3.13 -13.36 -5.47
CA PHE A 633 1.78 -13.90 -5.59
C PHE A 633 0.74 -12.78 -5.62
N ASP A 634 0.25 -12.48 -6.81
CA ASP A 634 -0.88 -11.56 -7.02
C ASP A 634 -2.17 -12.33 -7.39
N SER A 635 -2.01 -13.53 -7.96
CA SER A 635 -3.08 -14.49 -8.27
C SER A 635 -2.46 -15.89 -8.45
N CYS A 636 -3.27 -16.92 -8.67
CA CYS A 636 -2.74 -18.24 -9.04
C CYS A 636 -1.82 -18.14 -10.28
N GLN A 637 -2.12 -17.26 -11.24
CA GLN A 637 -1.35 -17.13 -12.49
C GLN A 637 0.06 -16.58 -12.30
N SER A 638 0.39 -16.03 -11.12
CA SER A 638 1.76 -15.62 -10.80
C SER A 638 2.73 -16.81 -10.70
N LEU A 639 2.22 -18.03 -10.49
CA LEU A 639 3.03 -19.21 -10.24
C LEU A 639 3.14 -20.09 -11.50
N LYS A 640 4.37 -20.33 -11.96
CA LYS A 640 4.66 -21.15 -13.16
C LYS A 640 4.80 -22.65 -12.87
N TRP A 641 3.98 -23.16 -11.96
CA TRP A 641 3.99 -24.59 -11.61
C TRP A 641 3.03 -25.37 -12.49
N LYS A 642 3.34 -26.65 -12.71
CA LYS A 642 2.70 -27.47 -13.76
C LYS A 642 1.79 -28.56 -13.21
N THR A 643 1.67 -28.66 -11.89
CA THR A 643 0.90 -29.71 -11.23
C THR A 643 -0.10 -29.11 -10.24
N ASP A 644 -1.28 -29.71 -10.15
CA ASP A 644 -2.31 -29.30 -9.19
C ASP A 644 -1.79 -29.33 -7.75
N ALA A 645 -1.02 -30.37 -7.39
CA ALA A 645 -0.42 -30.50 -6.06
C ALA A 645 0.51 -29.33 -5.70
N GLU A 646 1.35 -28.88 -6.63
CA GLU A 646 2.19 -27.69 -6.41
C GLU A 646 1.33 -26.44 -6.28
N CYS A 647 0.38 -26.21 -7.19
CA CYS A 647 -0.51 -25.03 -7.14
C CYS A 647 -1.33 -24.95 -5.85
N LYS A 648 -1.76 -26.10 -5.32
CA LYS A 648 -2.47 -26.20 -4.04
C LYS A 648 -1.61 -25.87 -2.81
N LEU A 649 -0.28 -25.90 -2.92
CA LEU A 649 0.59 -25.37 -1.87
C LEU A 649 0.35 -23.88 -1.65
N ALA A 650 0.05 -23.13 -2.71
CA ALA A 650 -0.22 -21.70 -2.64
C ALA A 650 -1.66 -21.41 -2.19
N SER A 651 -2.64 -22.11 -2.76
CA SER A 651 -4.03 -22.02 -2.33
C SER A 651 -4.84 -23.21 -2.82
N ILE A 652 -5.78 -23.69 -2.01
CA ILE A 652 -6.77 -24.72 -2.42
C ILE A 652 -7.64 -24.28 -3.60
N ASN A 653 -7.72 -22.97 -3.86
CA ASN A 653 -8.46 -22.37 -4.97
C ASN A 653 -7.59 -22.19 -6.24
N CYS A 654 -6.38 -22.74 -6.26
CA CYS A 654 -5.54 -22.82 -7.44
C CYS A 654 -5.46 -24.25 -7.98
N THR A 655 -5.41 -24.38 -9.30
CA THR A 655 -5.08 -25.60 -10.04
C THR A 655 -4.11 -25.27 -11.18
N THR A 656 -3.88 -26.14 -12.16
CA THR A 656 -2.94 -25.92 -13.27
C THR A 656 -3.58 -26.05 -14.65
N ASP A 657 -3.12 -25.22 -15.60
CA ASP A 657 -3.42 -25.38 -17.02
C ASP A 657 -2.43 -26.32 -17.77
N GLY A 658 -1.46 -26.89 -17.04
CA GLY A 658 -0.36 -27.70 -17.55
C GLY A 658 0.91 -26.92 -17.87
N GLN A 659 0.86 -25.58 -17.85
CA GLN A 659 2.02 -24.70 -18.02
C GLN A 659 2.27 -23.83 -16.78
N GLN A 660 1.22 -23.34 -16.16
CA GLN A 660 1.23 -22.49 -14.97
C GLN A 660 0.01 -22.78 -14.09
N CYS A 661 -0.01 -22.18 -12.90
CA CYS A 661 -1.17 -22.24 -12.03
C CYS A 661 -2.27 -21.29 -12.54
N VAL A 662 -3.53 -21.68 -12.34
CA VAL A 662 -4.72 -20.92 -12.70
C VAL A 662 -5.76 -21.07 -11.59
N PRO A 663 -6.68 -20.10 -11.39
CA PRO A 663 -7.77 -20.26 -10.44
C PRO A 663 -8.65 -21.47 -10.81
N ILE A 664 -9.21 -22.15 -9.81
CA ILE A 664 -10.17 -23.21 -10.05
C ILE A 664 -11.44 -22.66 -10.74
N THR A 665 -12.09 -23.53 -11.50
CA THR A 665 -13.39 -23.31 -12.12
C THR A 665 -14.31 -24.47 -11.79
N GLU A 666 -15.56 -24.47 -12.28
CA GLU A 666 -16.37 -25.70 -12.27
C GLU A 666 -15.65 -26.80 -13.06
N CYS A 667 -15.77 -28.07 -12.66
CA CYS A 667 -15.05 -29.18 -13.29
C CYS A 667 -15.22 -29.22 -14.82
N ARG A 668 -16.39 -28.85 -15.36
CA ARG A 668 -16.64 -28.81 -16.81
C ARG A 668 -15.88 -27.72 -17.57
N SER A 669 -15.49 -26.66 -16.86
CA SER A 669 -14.70 -25.54 -17.39
C SER A 669 -13.21 -25.68 -17.09
N THR A 670 -12.82 -26.67 -16.27
CA THR A 670 -11.45 -26.87 -15.81
C THR A 670 -10.57 -27.49 -16.90
N ASN A 671 -9.30 -27.09 -16.94
CA ASN A 671 -8.31 -27.67 -17.84
C ASN A 671 -8.11 -29.17 -17.58
N VAL A 672 -7.96 -29.94 -18.65
CA VAL A 672 -7.74 -31.38 -18.63
C VAL A 672 -6.27 -31.79 -18.57
N ASN A 673 -5.34 -30.86 -18.81
CA ASN A 673 -3.90 -31.09 -18.73
C ASN A 673 -3.39 -30.88 -17.30
N GLY A 674 -3.72 -31.81 -16.39
CA GLY A 674 -3.23 -31.80 -15.00
C GLY A 674 -4.09 -30.99 -14.00
N GLY A 675 -5.06 -30.20 -14.46
CA GLY A 675 -5.92 -29.38 -13.60
C GLY A 675 -7.25 -30.03 -13.18
N CYS A 676 -7.64 -31.15 -13.80
CA CYS A 676 -8.91 -31.82 -13.53
C CYS A 676 -8.86 -32.63 -12.22
N VAL A 677 -8.79 -31.93 -11.09
CA VAL A 677 -8.71 -32.54 -9.75
C VAL A 677 -9.81 -32.00 -8.85
N THR A 678 -9.86 -30.68 -8.64
CA THR A 678 -10.88 -30.04 -7.82
C THR A 678 -11.40 -28.79 -8.54
N GLY A 679 -12.72 -28.63 -8.54
CA GLY A 679 -13.41 -27.47 -9.07
C GLY A 679 -14.22 -26.75 -8.00
N THR A 680 -14.85 -25.64 -8.37
CA THR A 680 -15.74 -24.89 -7.47
C THR A 680 -16.99 -25.69 -7.07
N ASP A 681 -17.32 -26.75 -7.84
CA ASP A 681 -18.44 -27.66 -7.61
C ASP A 681 -18.04 -28.99 -6.93
N GLY A 682 -16.78 -29.16 -6.55
CA GLY A 682 -16.25 -30.30 -5.80
C GLY A 682 -15.11 -31.03 -6.51
N GLU A 683 -14.86 -32.29 -6.12
CA GLU A 683 -13.87 -33.14 -6.79
C GLU A 683 -14.26 -33.40 -8.25
N CYS A 684 -13.27 -33.47 -9.12
CA CYS A 684 -13.43 -33.67 -10.54
C CYS A 684 -12.90 -35.05 -10.97
N ILE A 685 -13.44 -35.55 -12.07
CA ILE A 685 -12.98 -36.76 -12.75
C ILE A 685 -12.78 -36.49 -14.23
N GLN A 686 -11.64 -36.94 -14.73
CA GLN A 686 -11.28 -36.85 -16.13
C GLN A 686 -11.76 -38.09 -16.89
N SER A 687 -12.35 -37.91 -18.07
CA SER A 687 -12.66 -39.05 -18.96
C SER A 687 -12.69 -38.69 -20.44
N VAL A 688 -12.80 -39.71 -21.28
CA VAL A 688 -13.05 -39.62 -22.72
C VAL A 688 -14.54 -39.87 -23.02
N SER A 689 -15.00 -39.55 -24.23
CA SER A 689 -16.41 -39.67 -24.62
C SER A 689 -16.92 -41.13 -24.67
N SER A 690 -16.04 -42.08 -24.94
CA SER A 690 -16.32 -43.53 -24.94
C SER A 690 -15.04 -44.34 -24.86
N LEU A 691 -15.14 -45.65 -24.58
CA LEU A 691 -14.02 -46.59 -24.67
C LEU A 691 -13.31 -46.47 -26.04
N HIS A 692 -11.98 -46.46 -26.02
CA HIS A 692 -11.10 -46.31 -27.20
C HIS A 692 -11.26 -45.01 -28.01
N SER A 693 -11.95 -44.00 -27.48
CA SER A 693 -12.08 -42.70 -28.15
C SER A 693 -10.72 -42.02 -28.31
N THR A 694 -10.46 -41.47 -29.50
CA THR A 694 -9.30 -40.61 -29.77
C THR A 694 -9.62 -39.12 -29.58
N GLU A 695 -10.82 -38.79 -29.11
CA GLU A 695 -11.23 -37.41 -28.84
C GLU A 695 -10.49 -36.84 -27.62
N SER A 696 -10.49 -35.50 -27.53
CA SER A 696 -9.90 -34.78 -26.39
C SER A 696 -10.57 -35.19 -25.08
N LYS A 697 -9.76 -35.40 -24.05
CA LYS A 697 -10.23 -35.65 -22.68
C LYS A 697 -11.17 -34.53 -22.22
N THR A 698 -12.13 -34.87 -21.38
CA THR A 698 -13.10 -33.97 -20.77
C THR A 698 -13.00 -34.07 -19.25
N CYS A 699 -13.35 -32.99 -18.55
CA CYS A 699 -13.39 -32.95 -17.09
C CYS A 699 -14.83 -32.76 -16.62
N SER A 700 -15.23 -33.47 -15.58
CA SER A 700 -16.60 -33.42 -15.04
C SER A 700 -16.59 -33.62 -13.53
N LYS A 701 -17.68 -33.29 -12.85
CA LYS A 701 -17.81 -33.49 -11.40
C LYS A 701 -17.77 -34.99 -11.07
N PHE A 702 -16.95 -35.37 -10.10
CA PHE A 702 -16.85 -36.74 -9.61
C PHE A 702 -18.10 -37.12 -8.80
N PHE A 703 -18.70 -38.24 -9.18
CA PHE A 703 -19.77 -38.89 -8.41
C PHE A 703 -19.39 -40.33 -8.04
N ASN A 704 -18.76 -41.04 -8.98
CA ASN A 704 -18.21 -42.38 -8.83
C ASN A 704 -17.29 -42.64 -10.03
N CYS A 705 -16.55 -43.74 -10.00
CA CYS A 705 -15.59 -44.08 -11.04
C CYS A 705 -16.20 -44.57 -12.35
N SER A 706 -17.49 -44.96 -12.37
CA SER A 706 -18.13 -45.48 -13.59
C SER A 706 -18.31 -44.44 -14.70
N SER A 707 -18.15 -43.15 -14.38
CA SER A 707 -18.10 -42.08 -15.38
C SER A 707 -16.78 -42.01 -16.14
N ALA A 708 -15.77 -42.82 -15.78
CA ALA A 708 -14.49 -42.88 -16.46
C ALA A 708 -14.34 -44.13 -17.34
N TYR A 709 -14.20 -43.93 -18.66
CA TYR A 709 -14.07 -44.99 -19.66
C TYR A 709 -12.62 -45.36 -19.97
N TYR A 710 -11.85 -45.78 -18.95
CA TYR A 710 -10.50 -46.30 -19.11
C TYR A 710 -10.40 -47.78 -18.70
N LEU A 711 -9.50 -48.54 -19.33
CA LEU A 711 -9.38 -49.98 -19.11
C LEU A 711 -8.17 -50.37 -18.26
N THR A 712 -7.25 -49.45 -17.97
CA THR A 712 -6.06 -49.72 -17.16
C THR A 712 -6.17 -49.11 -15.77
N HIS A 713 -5.52 -49.74 -14.77
CA HIS A 713 -5.46 -49.20 -13.41
C HIS A 713 -4.84 -47.80 -13.39
N GLU A 714 -3.75 -47.60 -14.12
CA GLU A 714 -3.03 -46.32 -14.19
C GLU A 714 -3.91 -45.19 -14.75
N GLU A 715 -4.65 -45.43 -15.83
CA GLU A 715 -5.55 -44.43 -16.40
C GLU A 715 -6.74 -44.15 -15.48
N CYS A 716 -7.29 -45.17 -14.82
CA CYS A 716 -8.35 -44.99 -13.84
C CYS A 716 -7.89 -44.19 -12.62
N GLN A 717 -6.68 -44.45 -12.11
CA GLN A 717 -6.07 -43.68 -11.04
C GLN A 717 -5.77 -42.23 -11.45
N GLN A 718 -5.34 -42.02 -12.70
CA GLN A 718 -5.19 -40.68 -13.27
C GLN A 718 -6.54 -39.96 -13.41
N ALA A 719 -7.62 -40.69 -13.72
CA ALA A 719 -8.96 -40.14 -13.79
C ALA A 719 -9.41 -39.64 -12.42
N HIS A 720 -9.22 -40.44 -11.37
CA HIS A 720 -9.44 -40.09 -9.98
C HIS A 720 -8.78 -41.12 -9.04
N SER A 721 -8.23 -40.66 -7.90
CA SER A 721 -7.43 -41.50 -6.97
C SER A 721 -8.22 -42.63 -6.30
N PHE A 722 -9.55 -42.55 -6.25
CA PHE A 722 -10.44 -43.59 -5.71
C PHE A 722 -10.90 -44.62 -6.75
N CYS A 723 -10.30 -44.65 -7.94
CA CYS A 723 -10.74 -45.50 -9.03
C CYS A 723 -9.73 -46.58 -9.43
N THR A 724 -10.22 -47.76 -9.77
CA THR A 724 -9.44 -48.79 -10.47
C THR A 724 -10.21 -49.29 -11.70
N THR A 725 -9.58 -50.06 -12.58
CA THR A 725 -10.27 -50.63 -13.74
C THR A 725 -11.18 -51.76 -13.32
N ASN A 726 -12.29 -51.97 -14.03
CA ASN A 726 -13.08 -53.20 -13.94
C ASN A 726 -12.74 -54.24 -15.02
N GLY A 727 -11.78 -53.92 -15.91
CA GLY A 727 -11.29 -54.80 -16.97
C GLY A 727 -12.23 -55.00 -18.16
N GLU A 728 -13.46 -54.46 -18.14
CA GLU A 728 -14.48 -54.72 -19.16
C GLU A 728 -15.09 -53.45 -19.76
N THR A 729 -15.60 -52.55 -18.92
CA THR A 729 -16.42 -51.41 -19.36
C THR A 729 -15.87 -50.04 -18.97
N GLY A 730 -14.85 -49.98 -18.10
CA GLY A 730 -14.27 -48.73 -17.63
C GLY A 730 -13.71 -48.82 -16.21
N CYS A 731 -13.75 -47.71 -15.49
CA CYS A 731 -13.31 -47.63 -14.11
C CYS A 731 -14.44 -48.00 -13.12
N ARG A 732 -14.05 -48.46 -11.94
CA ARG A 732 -14.89 -48.78 -10.77
C ARG A 732 -14.25 -48.21 -9.51
N ASP A 733 -15.06 -48.02 -8.47
CA ASP A 733 -14.56 -47.53 -7.18
C ASP A 733 -13.62 -48.57 -6.54
N LEU A 734 -12.61 -48.08 -5.81
CA LEU A 734 -11.77 -48.93 -4.98
C LEU A 734 -12.62 -49.63 -3.92
N THR A 735 -12.31 -50.90 -3.68
CA THR A 735 -12.93 -51.75 -2.64
C THR A 735 -11.85 -52.49 -1.86
N SER A 736 -12.22 -53.36 -0.93
CA SER A 736 -11.25 -54.29 -0.34
C SER A 736 -10.72 -55.28 -1.40
N CYS A 737 -9.46 -55.71 -1.27
CA CYS A 737 -8.80 -56.51 -2.30
C CYS A 737 -9.59 -57.78 -2.70
N GLU A 738 -10.27 -58.40 -1.74
CA GLU A 738 -11.09 -59.62 -1.95
C GLU A 738 -12.24 -59.46 -2.97
N TYR A 739 -12.67 -58.23 -3.27
CA TYR A 739 -13.76 -57.95 -4.23
C TYR A 739 -13.25 -57.66 -5.65
N TYR A 740 -11.95 -57.79 -5.89
CA TYR A 740 -11.37 -57.70 -7.23
C TYR A 740 -11.32 -59.10 -7.86
N ASN A 741 -12.14 -59.27 -8.88
CA ASN A 741 -12.31 -60.51 -9.65
C ASN A 741 -11.54 -60.51 -10.98
N VAL A 742 -10.86 -59.40 -11.30
CA VAL A 742 -10.02 -59.25 -12.50
C VAL A 742 -8.61 -58.87 -12.07
N LYS A 743 -7.61 -59.51 -12.70
CA LYS A 743 -6.19 -59.31 -12.36
C LYS A 743 -5.77 -57.83 -12.46
N ASP A 744 -6.20 -57.14 -13.51
CA ASP A 744 -5.89 -55.72 -13.75
C ASP A 744 -6.52 -54.77 -12.71
N SER A 745 -7.49 -55.23 -11.90
CA SER A 745 -8.04 -54.45 -10.78
C SER A 745 -7.23 -54.61 -9.48
N CYS A 746 -6.37 -55.62 -9.37
CA CYS A 746 -5.76 -56.07 -8.12
C CYS A 746 -4.47 -55.31 -7.77
N HIS A 747 -4.59 -54.02 -7.48
CA HIS A 747 -3.44 -53.16 -7.18
C HIS A 747 -3.48 -52.55 -5.77
N ILE A 748 -4.57 -51.88 -5.39
CA ILE A 748 -4.72 -51.19 -4.09
C ILE A 748 -6.15 -51.29 -3.56
N ASN A 749 -6.31 -51.19 -2.25
CA ASN A 749 -7.63 -51.18 -1.60
C ASN A 749 -8.14 -49.77 -1.30
N ASN A 750 -9.37 -49.67 -0.81
CA ASN A 750 -10.00 -48.41 -0.42
C ASN A 750 -9.60 -47.87 0.97
N LYS A 751 -8.80 -48.61 1.74
CA LYS A 751 -8.42 -48.25 3.12
C LYS A 751 -7.03 -47.61 3.20
N GLY A 752 -6.16 -47.85 2.22
CA GLY A 752 -4.78 -47.39 2.25
C GLY A 752 -3.99 -48.01 3.42
N ILE A 753 -2.95 -47.30 3.88
CA ILE A 753 -2.10 -47.75 5.00
C ILE A 753 -2.91 -47.72 6.30
N GLN A 754 -2.81 -48.81 7.09
CA GLN A 754 -3.48 -48.96 8.38
C GLN A 754 -2.45 -49.16 9.49
N TYR A 755 -2.70 -48.50 10.63
CA TYR A 755 -1.88 -48.57 11.84
C TYR A 755 -2.64 -49.24 12.97
N ASP A 756 -1.94 -49.98 13.84
CA ASP A 756 -2.49 -50.43 15.12
C ASP A 756 -2.50 -49.30 16.17
N GLU A 757 -3.08 -49.56 17.36
CA GLU A 757 -3.12 -48.61 18.48
C GLU A 757 -1.73 -48.17 18.99
N LYS A 758 -0.67 -48.85 18.57
CA LYS A 758 0.72 -48.60 18.96
C LYS A 758 1.53 -47.91 17.86
N GLY A 759 0.90 -47.58 16.72
CA GLY A 759 1.54 -46.92 15.58
C GLY A 759 2.29 -47.87 14.63
N SER A 760 2.10 -49.18 14.75
CA SER A 760 2.71 -50.19 13.86
C SER A 760 1.89 -50.37 12.59
N ILE A 761 2.55 -50.53 11.44
CA ILE A 761 1.87 -50.72 10.15
C ILE A 761 1.41 -52.17 10.03
N ILE A 762 0.10 -52.37 9.98
CA ILE A 762 -0.56 -53.70 9.90
C ILE A 762 -1.09 -54.03 8.51
N SER A 763 -1.28 -53.02 7.65
CA SER A 763 -1.57 -53.17 6.22
C SER A 763 -0.99 -51.96 5.49
N ASN A 764 -0.44 -52.19 4.30
CA ASN A 764 0.12 -51.14 3.45
C ASN A 764 -0.86 -50.69 2.35
N GLY A 765 -2.09 -51.22 2.34
CA GLY A 765 -3.13 -50.89 1.36
C GLY A 765 -2.92 -51.47 -0.04
N LYS A 766 -1.91 -52.32 -0.26
CA LYS A 766 -1.63 -52.95 -1.55
C LYS A 766 -2.30 -54.32 -1.66
N CYS A 767 -2.71 -54.65 -2.88
CA CYS A 767 -3.29 -55.94 -3.21
C CYS A 767 -2.30 -56.81 -3.98
N THR A 768 -2.46 -58.13 -3.89
CA THR A 768 -1.67 -59.13 -4.62
C THR A 768 -2.59 -60.18 -5.22
N TRP A 769 -2.39 -60.50 -6.49
CA TRP A 769 -3.16 -61.52 -7.21
C TRP A 769 -2.63 -62.91 -6.88
N ASP A 770 -3.51 -63.78 -6.38
CA ASP A 770 -3.20 -65.17 -6.10
C ASP A 770 -3.53 -66.02 -7.34
N GLU A 771 -2.51 -66.42 -8.09
CA GLU A 771 -2.64 -67.24 -9.29
C GLU A 771 -3.27 -68.62 -9.01
N SER A 772 -3.13 -69.14 -7.78
CA SER A 772 -3.63 -70.48 -7.42
C SER A 772 -5.14 -70.45 -7.20
N ASN A 773 -5.64 -69.38 -6.59
CA ASN A 773 -7.05 -69.23 -6.23
C ASN A 773 -7.83 -68.33 -7.21
N GLN A 774 -7.15 -67.74 -8.20
CA GLN A 774 -7.72 -66.81 -9.19
C GLN A 774 -8.52 -65.68 -8.52
N ASN A 775 -8.00 -65.17 -7.40
CA ASN A 775 -8.61 -64.09 -6.64
C ASN A 775 -7.55 -63.09 -6.17
N CYS A 776 -8.01 -61.92 -5.78
CA CYS A 776 -7.17 -60.87 -5.24
C CYS A 776 -7.24 -60.85 -3.71
N ARG A 777 -6.11 -60.62 -3.03
CA ARG A 777 -6.02 -60.52 -1.57
C ARG A 777 -5.10 -59.38 -1.15
N GLU A 778 -5.12 -59.04 0.14
CA GLU A 778 -4.16 -58.11 0.73
C GLU A 778 -2.73 -58.64 0.60
N GLN A 779 -1.77 -57.75 0.41
CA GLN A 779 -0.34 -58.09 0.39
C GLN A 779 0.11 -58.52 1.79
N ILE A 780 0.80 -59.66 1.88
CA ILE A 780 1.33 -60.23 3.14
C ILE A 780 2.86 -60.31 3.10
N CYS A 781 3.51 -60.65 4.22
CA CYS A 781 4.98 -60.71 4.30
C CYS A 781 5.60 -61.56 3.19
N SER A 782 5.03 -62.73 2.87
CA SER A 782 5.60 -63.64 1.87
C SER A 782 5.61 -63.09 0.44
N ASP A 783 4.86 -62.04 0.16
CA ASP A 783 4.81 -61.38 -1.14
C ASP A 783 5.95 -60.35 -1.32
N LEU A 784 6.64 -60.00 -0.23
CA LEU A 784 7.71 -59.01 -0.21
C LEU A 784 9.07 -59.70 -0.40
N ILE A 785 9.84 -59.24 -1.39
CA ILE A 785 11.13 -59.85 -1.79
C ILE A 785 12.35 -59.12 -1.19
N PHE A 786 12.18 -58.44 -0.06
CA PHE A 786 13.28 -57.74 0.61
C PHE A 786 14.17 -58.72 1.38
N GLN A 787 15.47 -58.38 1.46
CA GLN A 787 16.49 -59.25 2.05
C GLN A 787 16.90 -58.83 3.46
N THR A 788 16.49 -57.65 3.92
CA THR A 788 16.83 -57.15 5.26
C THR A 788 15.60 -56.99 6.16
N ASP A 789 15.78 -57.18 7.47
CA ASP A 789 14.73 -56.99 8.48
C ASP A 789 14.19 -55.55 8.48
N GLU A 790 15.07 -54.57 8.24
CA GLU A 790 14.70 -53.15 8.20
C GLU A 790 13.74 -52.86 7.05
N GLU A 791 14.06 -53.32 5.83
CA GLU A 791 13.19 -53.14 4.66
C GLU A 791 11.84 -53.87 4.83
N CYS A 792 11.84 -55.09 5.36
CA CYS A 792 10.61 -55.83 5.64
C CYS A 792 9.72 -55.13 6.67
N SER A 793 10.33 -54.68 7.78
CA SER A 793 9.61 -54.08 8.90
C SER A 793 9.13 -52.64 8.66
N GLN A 794 9.74 -51.92 7.71
CA GLN A 794 9.26 -50.62 7.22
C GLN A 794 7.97 -50.74 6.41
N ILE A 795 7.75 -51.83 5.69
CA ILE A 795 6.55 -52.04 4.87
C ILE A 795 5.39 -52.62 5.72
N LEU A 796 5.69 -53.60 6.57
CA LEU A 796 4.75 -54.22 7.49
C LEU A 796 5.49 -54.58 8.78
N THR A 797 5.08 -54.00 9.91
CA THR A 797 5.88 -54.06 11.15
C THR A 797 5.96 -55.47 11.75
N ASN A 798 5.04 -56.36 11.39
CA ASN A 798 5.02 -57.77 11.77
C ASN A 798 5.91 -58.68 10.88
N CYS A 799 6.61 -58.14 9.88
CA CYS A 799 7.49 -58.91 9.01
C CYS A 799 8.97 -58.84 9.42
N THR A 800 9.73 -59.90 9.13
CA THR A 800 11.20 -60.04 9.24
C THR A 800 11.71 -60.73 7.98
N SER A 801 12.99 -60.61 7.64
CA SER A 801 13.60 -61.25 6.48
C SER A 801 14.10 -62.66 6.80
N ASP A 802 13.96 -63.58 5.85
CA ASP A 802 14.64 -64.89 5.85
C ASP A 802 15.99 -64.88 5.12
N GLY A 803 16.42 -63.71 4.64
CA GLY A 803 17.62 -63.50 3.81
C GLY A 803 17.35 -63.53 2.30
N GLN A 804 16.15 -63.90 1.86
CA GLN A 804 15.71 -63.85 0.46
C GLN A 804 14.37 -63.13 0.27
N LYS A 805 13.45 -63.26 1.22
CA LYS A 805 12.13 -62.65 1.23
C LYS A 805 11.67 -62.34 2.66
N CYS A 806 10.60 -61.57 2.79
CA CYS A 806 10.00 -61.34 4.10
C CYS A 806 9.10 -62.52 4.53
N ILE A 807 9.05 -62.75 5.83
CA ILE A 807 8.24 -63.74 6.53
C ILE A 807 7.64 -63.09 7.77
N GLU A 808 6.60 -63.68 8.34
CA GLU A 808 6.00 -63.19 9.58
C GLU A 808 6.93 -63.42 10.79
N LYS A 809 7.04 -62.41 11.65
CA LYS A 809 7.73 -62.53 12.95
C LYS A 809 7.01 -63.55 13.82
N GLN A 810 7.78 -64.35 14.56
CA GLN A 810 7.25 -65.24 15.58
C GLN A 810 7.69 -64.77 16.97
N SER A 811 7.10 -65.32 18.05
CA SER A 811 7.65 -65.14 19.39
C SER A 811 9.04 -65.77 19.46
N CYS A 812 9.96 -65.20 20.26
CA CYS A 812 11.30 -65.75 20.42
C CYS A 812 11.29 -67.26 20.76
N GLN A 813 10.30 -67.72 21.52
CA GLN A 813 10.16 -69.12 21.91
C GLN A 813 9.88 -70.09 20.75
N MET A 814 9.44 -69.59 19.61
CA MET A 814 9.12 -70.39 18.42
C MET A 814 10.33 -70.57 17.49
N TYR A 815 11.41 -69.82 17.70
CA TYR A 815 12.65 -70.01 16.96
C TYR A 815 13.39 -71.23 17.53
N ILE A 816 13.58 -72.24 16.68
CA ILE A 816 14.12 -73.56 17.07
C ILE A 816 15.60 -73.76 16.67
N ASP A 817 16.22 -72.75 16.06
CA ASP A 817 17.64 -72.79 15.70
C ASP A 817 18.38 -71.52 16.15
N GLU A 818 19.65 -71.72 16.52
CA GLU A 818 20.52 -70.70 17.11
C GLU A 818 20.75 -69.50 16.20
N ASN A 819 20.93 -69.75 14.89
CA ASN A 819 21.18 -68.68 13.92
C ASN A 819 19.94 -67.80 13.77
N THR A 820 18.76 -68.37 13.56
CA THR A 820 17.50 -67.63 13.48
C THR A 820 17.20 -66.86 14.76
N CYS A 821 17.43 -67.48 15.93
CA CYS A 821 17.20 -66.85 17.22
C CYS A 821 18.10 -65.63 17.45
N ASN A 822 19.39 -65.72 17.13
CA ASN A 822 20.34 -64.63 17.40
C ASN A 822 20.37 -63.56 16.29
N SER A 823 19.86 -63.87 15.09
CA SER A 823 19.87 -62.95 13.94
C SER A 823 18.55 -62.23 13.67
N ARG A 824 17.42 -62.68 14.23
CA ARG A 824 16.09 -62.10 13.99
C ARG A 824 15.46 -61.53 15.25
N ASN A 825 14.61 -60.53 15.07
CA ASN A 825 13.75 -60.03 16.14
C ASN A 825 12.45 -60.83 16.23
N GLY A 826 12.04 -61.20 17.45
CA GLY A 826 10.71 -61.76 17.69
C GLY A 826 9.65 -60.65 17.80
N ILE A 827 8.37 -61.03 17.82
CA ILE A 827 7.29 -60.08 18.16
C ILE A 827 7.44 -59.49 19.58
N ASP A 828 8.20 -60.17 20.44
CA ASP A 828 8.43 -59.80 21.85
C ASP A 828 9.73 -58.99 22.07
N GLY A 829 10.55 -58.79 21.03
CA GLY A 829 11.84 -58.09 21.11
C GLY A 829 13.04 -58.93 20.63
N PRO A 830 14.28 -58.49 20.92
CA PRO A 830 15.49 -59.22 20.53
C PRO A 830 15.61 -60.54 21.29
N CYS A 831 15.89 -61.62 20.57
CA CYS A 831 15.94 -62.96 21.12
C CYS A 831 17.39 -63.38 21.46
N PHE A 832 17.53 -64.35 22.35
CA PHE A 832 18.81 -64.92 22.75
C PHE A 832 18.69 -66.44 22.89
N TRP A 833 19.61 -67.13 22.23
CA TRP A 833 19.69 -68.59 22.27
C TRP A 833 20.43 -69.04 23.54
N ASN A 834 19.77 -69.82 24.40
CA ASN A 834 20.40 -70.35 25.61
C ASN A 834 20.04 -71.83 25.81
N GLU A 835 21.06 -72.69 25.90
CA GLU A 835 20.93 -74.12 26.21
C GLU A 835 19.89 -74.88 25.35
N GLY A 836 19.82 -74.56 24.06
CA GLY A 836 18.95 -75.25 23.10
C GLY A 836 17.52 -74.69 23.01
N ILE A 837 17.23 -73.58 23.70
CA ILE A 837 15.93 -72.90 23.66
C ILE A 837 16.16 -71.42 23.34
N CYS A 838 15.43 -70.89 22.36
CA CYS A 838 15.40 -69.46 22.10
C CYS A 838 14.43 -68.78 23.08
N ARG A 839 14.88 -67.72 23.74
CA ARG A 839 14.04 -66.92 24.65
C ARG A 839 14.25 -65.43 24.42
N LEU A 840 13.39 -64.61 25.01
CA LEU A 840 13.63 -63.18 25.07
C LEU A 840 14.94 -62.91 25.83
N LYS A 841 15.78 -62.05 25.28
CA LYS A 841 17.03 -61.63 25.93
C LYS A 841 16.70 -60.82 27.19
N GLN A 842 17.39 -61.07 28.30
CA GLN A 842 17.18 -60.35 29.55
C GLN A 842 18.05 -59.08 29.62
N CYS A 843 17.66 -58.07 30.40
CA CYS A 843 18.43 -56.83 30.53
C CYS A 843 19.89 -57.09 30.89
N GLN A 844 20.14 -58.01 31.82
CA GLN A 844 21.48 -58.31 32.33
C GLN A 844 22.41 -58.95 31.28
N GLU A 845 21.86 -59.39 30.15
CA GLU A 845 22.55 -60.07 29.05
C GLU A 845 22.90 -59.11 27.90
N ILE A 846 22.57 -57.83 28.05
CA ILE A 846 22.96 -56.78 27.12
C ILE A 846 24.41 -56.34 27.43
N GLU A 847 25.30 -56.51 26.45
CA GLU A 847 26.68 -56.02 26.54
C GLU A 847 26.72 -54.49 26.42
N GLN A 848 27.73 -53.83 26.99
CA GLN A 848 27.85 -52.36 27.02
C GLN A 848 26.70 -51.65 27.75
N GLY A 849 26.21 -52.26 28.83
CA GLY A 849 25.09 -51.76 29.61
C GLY A 849 25.32 -50.50 30.43
N ASN A 850 26.45 -49.81 30.25
CA ASN A 850 26.65 -48.45 30.74
C ASN A 850 25.91 -47.40 29.89
N ASN A 851 25.48 -47.73 28.66
CA ASN A 851 24.77 -46.83 27.76
C ASN A 851 23.25 -47.08 27.74
N GLN A 852 22.46 -46.07 28.12
CA GLN A 852 20.99 -46.17 28.16
C GLN A 852 20.36 -46.49 26.79
N ASN A 853 20.94 -46.00 25.68
CA ASN A 853 20.40 -46.28 24.34
C ASN A 853 20.53 -47.76 23.99
N ILE A 854 21.58 -48.42 24.49
CA ILE A 854 21.80 -49.86 24.32
C ILE A 854 20.83 -50.65 25.22
N CYS A 855 20.66 -50.24 26.46
CA CYS A 855 19.71 -50.89 27.38
C CYS A 855 18.25 -50.78 26.91
N SER A 856 17.87 -49.68 26.26
CA SER A 856 16.50 -49.45 25.77
C SER A 856 16.07 -50.34 24.59
N GLN A 857 16.96 -51.19 24.06
CA GLN A 857 16.65 -52.16 23.01
C GLN A 857 15.68 -53.26 23.48
N ILE A 858 15.61 -53.50 24.79
CA ILE A 858 14.58 -54.34 25.41
C ILE A 858 13.67 -53.44 26.23
N LYS A 859 12.36 -53.60 26.02
CA LYS A 859 11.34 -52.86 26.76
C LYS A 859 11.52 -53.09 28.27
N ASP A 860 11.42 -52.01 29.04
CA ASP A 860 11.58 -51.99 30.50
C ASP A 860 13.00 -52.30 31.01
N CYS A 861 14.04 -52.12 30.19
CA CYS A 861 15.44 -52.14 30.62
C CYS A 861 16.05 -50.72 30.66
N ILE A 862 16.83 -50.43 31.71
CA ILE A 862 17.57 -49.17 31.88
C ILE A 862 19.02 -49.42 32.30
N SER A 863 19.92 -48.49 32.03
CA SER A 863 21.32 -48.54 32.49
C SER A 863 21.41 -48.17 33.97
N ASP A 864 22.14 -48.96 34.75
CA ASP A 864 22.56 -48.56 36.11
C ASP A 864 23.91 -47.84 36.15
N GLY A 865 24.52 -47.60 34.99
CA GLY A 865 25.85 -47.01 34.83
C GLY A 865 26.96 -48.04 34.60
N GLU A 866 26.72 -49.31 34.90
CA GLU A 866 27.66 -50.41 34.64
C GLU A 866 27.02 -51.51 33.77
N LYS A 867 25.74 -51.81 33.97
CA LYS A 867 24.97 -52.85 33.28
C LYS A 867 23.51 -52.44 33.08
N CYS A 868 22.82 -53.14 32.18
CA CYS A 868 21.38 -52.95 32.03
C CYS A 868 20.62 -53.73 33.10
N VAL A 869 19.66 -53.08 33.74
CA VAL A 869 18.78 -53.61 34.78
C VAL A 869 17.32 -53.37 34.42
N LEU A 870 16.41 -54.09 35.05
CA LEU A 870 14.98 -53.85 34.87
C LEU A 870 14.58 -52.48 35.44
N LYS A 871 13.69 -51.80 34.73
CA LYS A 871 13.02 -50.60 35.22
C LYS A 871 12.11 -50.98 36.39
N ASP A 872 12.25 -50.29 37.50
CA ASP A 872 11.55 -50.57 38.76
C ASP A 872 11.16 -49.23 39.42
N LYS A 873 10.62 -49.27 40.64
CA LYS A 873 10.31 -48.08 41.44
C LYS A 873 11.57 -47.30 41.78
N CYS A 874 11.49 -45.97 41.86
CA CYS A 874 12.62 -45.10 42.20
C CYS A 874 13.38 -45.57 43.45
N SER A 875 12.65 -46.00 44.48
CA SER A 875 13.21 -46.53 45.74
C SER A 875 14.12 -47.76 45.61
N LYS A 876 14.12 -48.46 44.47
CA LYS A 876 14.93 -49.65 44.21
C LYS A 876 16.27 -49.33 43.56
N TYR A 877 16.45 -48.12 43.06
CA TYR A 877 17.67 -47.70 42.39
C TYR A 877 18.74 -47.31 43.40
N ASN A 878 19.91 -47.96 43.26
CA ASN A 878 21.07 -47.74 44.11
C ASN A 878 22.19 -46.96 43.41
N THR A 879 21.97 -46.53 42.16
CA THR A 879 22.92 -45.72 41.39
C THR A 879 22.23 -44.44 40.90
N GLN A 880 23.00 -43.35 40.84
CA GLN A 880 22.54 -42.08 40.31
C GLN A 880 22.12 -42.20 38.84
N VAL A 881 22.81 -43.04 38.05
CA VAL A 881 22.49 -43.24 36.62
C VAL A 881 21.11 -43.86 36.45
N ALA A 882 20.79 -44.95 37.14
CA ALA A 882 19.46 -45.57 37.08
C ALA A 882 18.37 -44.61 37.61
N CYS A 883 18.66 -43.90 38.70
CA CYS A 883 17.73 -42.94 39.29
C CYS A 883 17.38 -41.82 38.31
N ASN A 884 18.38 -41.26 37.63
CA ASN A 884 18.22 -40.11 36.74
C ASN A 884 17.63 -40.46 35.36
N ILE A 885 17.19 -41.70 35.12
CA ILE A 885 16.50 -42.10 33.88
C ILE A 885 14.98 -41.98 34.05
N SER A 886 14.38 -42.80 34.93
CA SER A 886 13.02 -42.70 35.47
C SER A 886 12.61 -44.03 36.11
N GLY A 887 11.71 -43.98 37.07
CA GLY A 887 11.08 -45.16 37.67
C GLY A 887 9.76 -45.51 36.98
N ILE A 888 9.20 -46.66 37.35
CA ILE A 888 7.82 -47.01 36.97
C ILE A 888 6.77 -46.20 37.77
N ASP A 889 7.20 -45.57 38.86
CA ASP A 889 6.39 -44.74 39.76
C ASP A 889 6.57 -43.23 39.55
N GLY A 890 7.42 -42.80 38.61
CA GLY A 890 7.54 -41.40 38.21
C GLY A 890 8.98 -40.95 37.94
N ILE A 891 9.18 -39.63 37.90
CA ILE A 891 10.50 -39.00 37.87
C ILE A 891 11.17 -39.25 39.21
N CYS A 892 12.41 -39.73 39.21
CA CYS A 892 13.15 -39.98 40.45
C CYS A 892 14.15 -38.86 40.73
N VAL A 893 14.43 -38.65 42.01
CA VAL A 893 15.45 -37.72 42.52
C VAL A 893 16.51 -38.51 43.26
N TRP A 894 17.76 -38.25 42.90
CA TRP A 894 18.91 -38.77 43.60
C TRP A 894 19.36 -37.84 44.73
N ASN A 895 19.28 -38.32 45.97
CA ASN A 895 19.79 -37.57 47.11
C ASN A 895 21.27 -37.89 47.35
N GLN A 896 22.15 -36.94 47.07
CA GLN A 896 23.60 -37.13 47.23
C GLN A 896 24.04 -37.35 48.69
N ASN A 897 23.30 -36.80 49.67
CA ASN A 897 23.65 -36.92 51.08
C ASN A 897 23.31 -38.30 51.65
N SER A 898 22.18 -38.88 51.24
CA SER A 898 21.76 -40.22 51.69
C SER A 898 22.16 -41.34 50.72
N LYS A 899 22.62 -41.02 49.51
CA LYS A 899 22.87 -41.97 48.40
C LYS A 899 21.66 -42.86 48.11
N THR A 900 20.46 -42.29 48.19
CA THR A 900 19.21 -42.99 47.94
C THR A 900 18.43 -42.30 46.83
N CYS A 901 17.71 -43.09 46.05
CA CYS A 901 16.78 -42.62 45.04
C CYS A 901 15.34 -42.63 45.57
N SER A 902 14.56 -41.59 45.28
CA SER A 902 13.14 -41.50 45.65
C SER A 902 12.32 -40.86 44.54
N VAL A 903 11.01 -41.13 44.48
CA VAL A 903 10.12 -40.45 43.54
C VAL A 903 10.03 -38.96 43.88
N MET A 904 10.04 -38.10 42.86
CA MET A 904 9.89 -36.66 42.97
C MET A 904 8.43 -36.30 43.22
N ASN A 905 8.13 -35.55 44.28
CA ASN A 905 6.78 -35.07 44.63
C ASN A 905 6.68 -33.54 44.71
N SER A 906 7.76 -32.81 44.48
CA SER A 906 7.75 -31.36 44.24
C SER A 906 9.07 -30.91 43.59
N CYS A 907 9.10 -29.74 42.94
CA CYS A 907 10.33 -29.17 42.37
C CYS A 907 11.45 -29.05 43.42
N ASN A 908 11.09 -28.69 44.65
CA ASN A 908 12.05 -28.44 45.72
C ASN A 908 12.81 -29.70 46.19
N GLU A 909 12.28 -30.90 45.92
CA GLU A 909 12.96 -32.15 46.27
C GLU A 909 14.21 -32.39 45.40
N ALA A 910 14.21 -31.90 44.15
CA ALA A 910 15.33 -31.99 43.22
C ALA A 910 16.35 -30.85 43.39
N ASN A 911 16.38 -30.15 44.53
CA ASN A 911 17.25 -29.00 44.77
C ASN A 911 18.75 -29.23 44.42
N ASN A 912 19.25 -30.44 44.58
CA ASN A 912 20.65 -30.77 44.28
C ASN A 912 20.79 -31.80 43.13
N ASP A 913 19.75 -31.99 42.33
CA ASP A 913 19.71 -32.93 41.22
C ASP A 913 19.13 -32.27 39.97
N GLU A 914 20.00 -31.58 39.24
CA GLU A 914 19.66 -30.85 38.01
C GLU A 914 18.99 -31.75 36.96
N ASN A 915 19.39 -33.01 36.85
CA ASN A 915 18.80 -33.95 35.89
C ASN A 915 17.34 -34.25 36.24
N ALA A 916 17.04 -34.52 37.50
CA ALA A 916 15.66 -34.76 37.94
C ALA A 916 14.78 -33.50 37.73
N CYS A 917 15.33 -32.31 37.99
CA CYS A 917 14.64 -31.05 37.70
C CYS A 917 14.36 -30.88 36.20
N ASN A 918 15.34 -31.19 35.34
CA ASN A 918 15.23 -31.11 33.89
C ASN A 918 14.32 -32.21 33.29
N LEU A 919 14.15 -33.35 33.95
CA LEU A 919 13.12 -34.32 33.57
C LEU A 919 11.71 -33.81 33.90
N ALA A 920 11.58 -32.95 34.91
CA ALA A 920 10.36 -32.24 35.27
C ALA A 920 10.26 -30.83 34.64
N ASN A 921 10.93 -30.61 33.50
CA ASN A 921 11.05 -29.28 32.88
C ASN A 921 9.72 -28.69 32.34
N ASP A 922 8.65 -29.49 32.34
CA ASP A 922 7.30 -29.05 31.99
C ASP A 922 6.58 -28.33 33.15
N ARG A 923 7.12 -28.41 34.37
CA ARG A 923 6.54 -27.86 35.62
C ARG A 923 7.57 -27.17 36.52
N CYS A 924 8.85 -27.51 36.40
CA CYS A 924 9.97 -26.93 37.14
C CYS A 924 10.99 -26.29 36.20
N PHE A 925 11.77 -25.35 36.73
CA PHE A 925 12.98 -24.87 36.10
C PHE A 925 14.15 -24.86 37.09
N TRP A 926 15.35 -24.97 36.55
CA TRP A 926 16.60 -24.87 37.31
C TRP A 926 17.10 -23.43 37.33
N ASP A 927 17.23 -22.84 38.52
CA ASP A 927 17.72 -21.48 38.74
C ASP A 927 19.12 -21.49 39.36
N SER A 928 20.15 -21.51 38.52
CA SER A 928 21.55 -21.45 38.95
C SER A 928 21.99 -20.10 39.54
N SER A 929 21.10 -19.09 39.53
CA SER A 929 21.40 -17.71 39.95
C SER A 929 20.80 -17.32 41.32
N SER A 930 20.01 -18.22 41.92
CA SER A 930 19.32 -18.03 43.19
C SER A 930 20.26 -18.10 44.40
N THR A 931 20.16 -17.11 45.31
CA THR A 931 20.78 -17.15 46.66
C THR A 931 19.90 -17.83 47.71
N GLU A 932 18.74 -18.38 47.31
CA GLU A 932 17.80 -19.06 48.21
C GLU A 932 18.11 -20.55 48.41
N GLN A 933 17.38 -21.20 49.33
CA GLN A 933 17.59 -22.60 49.75
C GLN A 933 17.34 -23.67 48.68
N SER A 934 16.62 -23.39 47.58
CA SER A 934 16.34 -24.36 46.49
C SER A 934 16.74 -23.87 45.09
N PHE A 935 17.53 -24.64 44.33
CA PHE A 935 17.92 -24.41 42.93
C PHE A 935 16.88 -24.91 41.91
N CYS A 936 16.08 -25.94 42.24
CA CYS A 936 14.95 -26.35 41.40
C CYS A 936 13.66 -25.72 41.92
N LYS A 937 12.97 -24.93 41.09
CA LYS A 937 11.78 -24.14 41.45
C LYS A 937 10.62 -24.39 40.49
N GLU A 938 9.39 -24.22 40.97
CA GLU A 938 8.19 -24.26 40.12
C GLU A 938 8.17 -23.12 39.11
N HIS A 939 7.64 -23.37 37.92
CA HIS A 939 7.48 -22.34 36.91
C HIS A 939 6.55 -21.20 37.34
N THR A 940 6.91 -19.99 36.89
CA THR A 940 6.00 -18.85 36.76
C THR A 940 5.72 -18.62 35.27
N CYS A 941 4.67 -17.88 34.92
CA CYS A 941 4.43 -17.52 33.51
C CYS A 941 5.67 -16.88 32.84
N MET A 942 6.43 -16.09 33.60
CA MET A 942 7.67 -15.49 33.10
C MET A 942 8.78 -16.51 32.94
N SER A 943 9.06 -17.34 33.94
CA SER A 943 10.15 -18.32 33.83
C SER A 943 9.85 -19.40 32.79
N TYR A 944 8.58 -19.78 32.63
CA TYR A 944 8.15 -20.68 31.56
C TYR A 944 8.35 -20.03 30.18
N PHE A 945 7.90 -18.79 29.99
CA PHE A 945 8.13 -18.04 28.76
C PHE A 945 9.61 -17.93 28.38
N LEU A 946 10.49 -17.63 29.34
CA LEU A 946 11.93 -17.54 29.11
C LEU A 946 12.55 -18.87 28.66
N GLN A 947 11.96 -19.99 29.06
CA GLN A 947 12.46 -21.33 28.75
C GLN A 947 12.00 -21.84 27.39
N ILE A 948 10.72 -21.68 27.06
CA ILE A 948 10.12 -22.23 25.82
C ILE A 948 9.91 -21.19 24.72
N GLY A 949 10.13 -19.90 25.01
CA GLY A 949 9.97 -18.79 24.07
C GLY A 949 8.53 -18.39 23.77
N GLN A 950 7.53 -19.04 24.39
CA GLN A 950 6.11 -18.77 24.17
C GLN A 950 5.38 -18.52 25.49
N CYS A 951 4.55 -17.47 25.52
CA CYS A 951 3.77 -17.12 26.70
C CYS A 951 2.47 -17.89 26.69
N GLN A 952 2.51 -19.10 27.20
CA GLN A 952 1.40 -20.05 27.18
C GLN A 952 1.15 -20.66 28.57
N TYR A 953 0.08 -21.44 28.69
CA TYR A 953 -0.29 -22.13 29.92
C TYR A 953 0.65 -23.31 30.23
N PHE A 954 0.71 -23.69 31.50
CA PHE A 954 1.41 -24.91 31.96
C PHE A 954 0.68 -25.54 33.15
N LYS A 955 0.98 -26.81 33.45
CA LYS A 955 0.28 -27.59 34.49
C LYS A 955 0.84 -27.30 35.88
N THR A 956 -0.02 -27.41 36.90
CA THR A 956 0.43 -27.51 38.30
C THR A 956 1.13 -28.84 38.54
N TRP A 957 1.91 -28.91 39.62
CA TRP A 957 2.67 -30.10 40.01
C TRP A 957 1.84 -31.41 39.98
N ASN A 958 0.65 -31.40 40.58
CA ASN A 958 -0.23 -32.57 40.68
C ASN A 958 -0.95 -32.92 39.36
N ASN A 959 -0.69 -32.20 38.27
CA ASN A 959 -1.44 -32.31 37.01
C ASN A 959 -2.95 -32.21 37.21
N ASP A 960 -3.40 -31.39 38.18
CA ASP A 960 -4.81 -31.21 38.53
C ASP A 960 -5.35 -29.82 38.15
N LYS A 961 -4.48 -28.86 37.84
CA LYS A 961 -4.84 -27.49 37.44
C LYS A 961 -3.91 -26.92 36.37
N TYR A 962 -4.34 -25.83 35.72
CA TYR A 962 -3.52 -25.04 34.79
C TYR A 962 -3.22 -23.63 35.33
N HIS A 963 -2.02 -23.12 34.99
CA HIS A 963 -1.67 -21.70 35.04
C HIS A 963 -1.96 -21.07 33.67
N ILE A 964 -2.78 -20.02 33.61
CA ILE A 964 -3.04 -19.27 32.36
C ILE A 964 -2.10 -18.08 32.26
N CYS A 965 -1.38 -17.97 31.15
CA CYS A 965 -0.39 -16.93 30.90
C CYS A 965 -0.71 -16.14 29.63
N LYS A 966 -0.52 -14.81 29.66
CA LYS A 966 -0.67 -13.91 28.51
C LYS A 966 0.40 -12.82 28.53
N MET A 967 0.84 -12.39 27.34
CA MET A 967 1.73 -11.25 27.19
C MET A 967 0.97 -9.96 27.50
N VAL A 968 1.37 -9.26 28.56
CA VAL A 968 0.81 -7.96 28.94
C VAL A 968 1.97 -6.97 28.99
N GLN A 969 1.93 -5.94 28.14
CA GLN A 969 2.96 -4.89 28.07
C GLN A 969 4.40 -5.43 27.91
N GLY A 970 4.59 -6.44 27.06
CA GLY A 970 5.90 -7.05 26.83
C GLY A 970 6.37 -8.03 27.92
N LYS A 971 5.53 -8.33 28.93
CA LYS A 971 5.84 -9.25 30.01
C LYS A 971 4.83 -10.41 30.08
N CYS A 972 5.30 -11.66 30.03
CA CYS A 972 4.44 -12.82 30.20
C CYS A 972 3.96 -12.92 31.67
N SER A 973 2.66 -12.74 31.87
CA SER A 973 2.05 -12.62 33.20
C SER A 973 0.85 -13.56 33.33
N GLN A 974 0.57 -14.00 34.56
CA GLN A 974 -0.64 -14.77 34.85
C GLN A 974 -1.87 -13.87 34.76
N ILE A 975 -2.94 -14.35 34.12
CA ILE A 975 -4.17 -13.59 33.89
C ILE A 975 -5.42 -14.34 34.35
N ASP A 976 -6.48 -13.58 34.64
CA ASP A 976 -7.82 -14.12 34.92
C ASP A 976 -8.54 -14.40 33.59
N ALA A 977 -9.01 -15.62 33.39
CA ALA A 977 -9.71 -16.05 32.17
C ALA A 977 -10.90 -15.13 31.84
N ASN A 978 -11.61 -14.59 32.84
CA ASN A 978 -12.77 -13.71 32.63
C ASN A 978 -12.41 -12.37 31.96
N THR A 979 -11.12 -12.02 31.92
CA THR A 979 -10.60 -10.77 31.32
C THR A 979 -10.15 -10.93 29.87
N LEU A 980 -10.19 -12.16 29.33
CA LEU A 980 -9.87 -12.46 27.93
C LEU A 980 -10.93 -11.88 26.99
N THR A 981 -10.53 -11.50 25.77
CA THR A 981 -11.48 -11.08 24.72
C THR A 981 -12.19 -12.29 24.09
N ALA A 982 -13.19 -12.05 23.24
CA ALA A 982 -13.95 -13.11 22.57
C ALA A 982 -13.07 -14.07 21.75
N GLU A 983 -12.11 -13.55 20.99
CA GLU A 983 -11.22 -14.33 20.13
C GLU A 983 -10.13 -15.07 20.91
N GLU A 984 -9.74 -14.52 22.07
CA GLU A 984 -8.71 -15.09 22.92
C GLU A 984 -9.26 -16.14 23.89
N CYS A 985 -10.54 -15.99 24.27
CA CYS A 985 -11.16 -16.74 25.36
C CYS A 985 -10.99 -18.25 25.21
N TYR A 986 -11.34 -18.80 24.05
CA TYR A 986 -11.33 -20.25 23.84
C TYR A 986 -9.91 -20.84 23.74
N THR A 987 -8.99 -20.12 23.08
CA THR A 987 -7.63 -20.59 22.81
C THR A 987 -6.67 -20.37 23.99
N TYR A 988 -6.67 -19.18 24.60
CA TYR A 988 -5.81 -18.86 25.74
C TYR A 988 -6.27 -19.53 27.05
N SER A 989 -7.56 -19.88 27.18
CA SER A 989 -8.06 -20.70 28.30
C SER A 989 -7.86 -22.21 28.10
N PHE A 990 -7.21 -22.61 27.00
CA PHE A 990 -7.01 -24.02 26.64
C PHE A 990 -8.33 -24.82 26.58
N TYR A 991 -9.36 -24.22 25.96
CA TYR A 991 -10.65 -24.85 25.68
C TYR A 991 -11.46 -25.22 26.92
N THR A 992 -11.14 -24.62 28.07
CA THR A 992 -11.86 -24.81 29.34
C THR A 992 -12.91 -23.72 29.57
N TYR A 993 -12.83 -22.62 28.83
CA TYR A 993 -13.79 -21.52 28.84
C TYR A 993 -14.28 -21.22 27.42
N SER A 994 -15.53 -20.78 27.27
CA SER A 994 -16.11 -20.28 26.02
C SER A 994 -16.62 -18.85 26.22
N TRP A 995 -16.60 -18.08 25.14
CA TRP A 995 -17.08 -16.72 25.18
C TRP A 995 -18.60 -16.70 25.32
N SER A 996 -19.12 -15.94 26.29
CA SER A 996 -20.56 -15.72 26.42
C SER A 996 -20.93 -14.34 25.85
N PRO A 997 -21.66 -14.27 24.72
CA PRO A 997 -22.14 -13.00 24.17
C PRO A 997 -23.10 -12.26 25.12
N LEU A 998 -23.75 -12.98 26.03
CA LEU A 998 -24.73 -12.42 26.97
C LEU A 998 -24.07 -11.68 28.13
N SER A 999 -22.95 -12.19 28.64
CA SER A 999 -22.22 -11.57 29.75
C SER A 999 -21.00 -10.75 29.30
N ASN A 1000 -20.66 -10.80 28.00
CA ASN A 1000 -19.49 -10.18 27.38
C ASN A 1000 -18.19 -10.51 28.13
N ARG A 1001 -18.09 -11.77 28.58
CA ARG A 1001 -16.98 -12.32 29.36
C ARG A 1001 -16.75 -13.78 29.00
N CYS A 1002 -15.52 -14.22 29.19
CA CYS A 1002 -15.12 -15.62 29.05
C CYS A 1002 -15.63 -16.42 30.26
N MET A 1003 -16.43 -17.47 30.04
CA MET A 1003 -17.07 -18.24 31.11
C MET A 1003 -16.63 -19.70 31.09
N GLN A 1004 -16.45 -20.30 32.28
CA GLN A 1004 -16.04 -21.70 32.40
C GLN A 1004 -17.14 -22.64 31.90
N CYS A 1005 -16.77 -23.60 31.07
CA CYS A 1005 -17.69 -24.61 30.57
C CYS A 1005 -18.12 -25.54 31.73
N SER A 1006 -19.44 -25.66 31.96
CA SER A 1006 -20.01 -26.33 33.14
C SER A 1006 -20.81 -27.59 32.77
N ARG A 1007 -20.73 -28.65 33.59
CA ARG A 1007 -21.58 -29.85 33.47
C ARG A 1007 -23.07 -29.48 33.58
N LYS A 1008 -23.90 -30.01 32.67
CA LYS A 1008 -25.36 -29.86 32.67
C LYS A 1008 -25.96 -30.11 34.07
N ILE A 1009 -26.82 -29.20 34.51
CA ILE A 1009 -27.77 -29.46 35.60
C ILE A 1009 -28.81 -30.45 35.04
N GLU A 1010 -28.88 -31.65 35.62
CA GLU A 1010 -29.95 -32.60 35.34
C GLU A 1010 -31.27 -32.10 35.94
N ASN A 1011 -32.32 -32.12 35.12
CA ASN A 1011 -33.70 -31.88 35.54
C ASN A 1011 -34.27 -33.11 36.25
N GLY A 1012 -34.99 -32.89 37.35
CA GLY A 1012 -36.12 -33.74 37.71
C GLY A 1012 -36.47 -33.83 39.20
N SER A 1013 -37.35 -32.95 39.68
CA SER A 1013 -38.59 -33.41 40.35
C SER A 1013 -39.58 -32.25 40.54
N ASN A 1014 -40.83 -32.50 40.17
CA ASN A 1014 -42.00 -31.67 40.43
C ASN A 1014 -42.26 -31.51 41.93
N ASN A 1015 -42.39 -30.27 42.41
CA ASN A 1015 -43.59 -29.78 43.12
C ASN A 1015 -43.43 -28.32 43.57
N GLY A 1016 -44.43 -27.49 43.25
CA GLY A 1016 -44.89 -26.41 44.14
C GLY A 1016 -44.47 -24.97 43.81
N ASN A 1017 -45.35 -24.29 43.06
CA ASN A 1017 -45.76 -22.88 43.23
C ASN A 1017 -44.72 -21.74 43.04
N SER A 1018 -44.86 -21.04 41.91
CA SER A 1018 -45.60 -19.76 41.84
C SER A 1018 -44.90 -18.73 40.94
N THR A 1019 -45.62 -18.36 39.86
CA THR A 1019 -45.76 -17.01 39.28
C THR A 1019 -44.49 -16.32 38.76
N ASN A 1020 -44.31 -16.31 37.43
CA ASN A 1020 -44.65 -15.19 36.51
C ASN A 1020 -43.52 -14.14 36.44
N SER A 1021 -43.13 -13.55 35.32
CA SER A 1021 -43.57 -13.59 33.93
C SER A 1021 -42.55 -12.83 33.07
N ASN A 1022 -42.39 -13.31 31.84
CA ASN A 1022 -42.27 -12.58 30.57
C ASN A 1022 -41.05 -11.70 30.29
N LYS A 1023 -40.29 -11.99 29.23
CA LYS A 1023 -40.62 -11.84 27.79
C LYS A 1023 -40.82 -10.36 27.36
N THR A 1024 -39.75 -9.88 26.72
CA THR A 1024 -39.74 -9.31 25.36
C THR A 1024 -40.32 -7.91 25.10
N ILE A 1025 -39.55 -7.19 24.25
CA ILE A 1025 -39.92 -6.17 23.24
C ILE A 1025 -39.65 -4.68 23.60
N TYR A 1026 -38.62 -4.13 22.94
CA TYR A 1026 -38.57 -2.86 22.20
C TYR A 1026 -39.69 -1.81 22.42
N GLN A 1027 -39.33 -0.59 22.85
CA GLN A 1027 -39.51 0.70 22.13
C GLN A 1027 -39.57 1.94 23.07
N TYR A 1028 -38.72 2.92 22.73
CA TYR A 1028 -38.86 4.40 22.71
C TYR A 1028 -39.84 5.19 23.64
N ILE A 1029 -39.23 6.23 24.26
CA ILE A 1029 -39.66 7.66 24.41
C ILE A 1029 -40.46 8.13 25.64
N LEU A 1030 -39.78 9.03 26.39
CA LEU A 1030 -40.18 10.24 27.15
C LEU A 1030 -41.42 10.22 28.06
N GLY A 1031 -41.24 10.68 29.31
CA GLY A 1031 -42.33 11.27 30.11
C GLY A 1031 -42.15 11.22 31.62
N THR A 1032 -41.52 12.27 32.15
CA THR A 1032 -41.48 12.81 33.52
C THR A 1032 -42.62 12.48 34.53
N ILE A 1033 -42.25 12.55 35.83
CA ILE A 1033 -42.98 13.09 37.01
C ILE A 1033 -43.61 12.10 38.03
N THR A 1034 -42.89 12.02 39.16
CA THR A 1034 -43.30 12.06 40.60
C THR A 1034 -44.23 11.02 41.22
N GLY A 1035 -43.91 10.70 42.49
CA GLY A 1035 -44.90 10.47 43.55
C GLY A 1035 -44.64 9.20 44.35
N PHE A 1036 -43.75 9.24 45.34
CA PHE A 1036 -44.09 9.36 46.77
C PHE A 1036 -44.70 8.10 47.43
N PHE A 1037 -43.84 7.49 48.26
CA PHE A 1037 -44.08 7.04 49.63
C PHE A 1037 -44.75 5.69 49.95
N ALA A 1038 -44.02 5.03 50.87
CA ALA A 1038 -44.50 4.40 52.10
C ALA A 1038 -45.14 3.01 51.98
N PHE A 1039 -44.98 2.10 52.94
CA PHE A 1039 -44.07 1.87 54.08
C PHE A 1039 -44.60 0.57 54.70
N ALA A 1040 -43.72 -0.21 55.34
CA ALA A 1040 -44.06 -1.23 56.35
C ALA A 1040 -44.85 -2.46 55.83
N ALA A 1041 -44.76 -3.65 56.40
CA ALA A 1041 -44.38 -4.06 57.73
C ALA A 1041 -44.24 -5.59 57.77
N VAL A 1042 -43.17 -6.06 58.44
CA VAL A 1042 -43.23 -7.04 59.56
C VAL A 1042 -43.40 -8.52 59.19
N LEU A 1043 -42.30 -9.28 59.25
CA LEU A 1043 -41.83 -10.04 60.43
C LEU A 1043 -40.40 -10.53 60.20
#